data_AF-A0A835D879-F1
#
_entry.id   AF-A0A835D879-F1
#
_cell.length_a   1.000
_cell.length_b   1.000
_cell.length_c   1.000
_cell.angle_alpha   90.00
_cell.angle_beta   90.00
_cell.angle_gamma   90.00
#
_symmetry.space_group_name_H-M   'P 1'
#
loop_
_entity.id
_entity.type
_entity.pdbx_description
1 polymer ?
#
loop_
_entity_poly.entity_id
_entity_poly.type
_entity_poly.pdbx_seq_one_letter_code
_entity_poly.pdbx_strand_id
1 'polypeptide(L)'
;MVDAFTDSPFKGNPAAVCLLEEERDEEWLQAVAREFNMPITCYLIRIAATESEDRDSAIGDLDPRFRLRWFTPVVEVNLCGHGTLAASHVLFTSGLIKANIIEFLSLSGVLTAKKIPGVEKSATSKFQNGDAEGNFYIELDFPTIPVNECDAMEIPSIPVTLNGAPMINIKKTASDDLIVELSSGKTVANLQPQFDEIQKCHGRAVYITGVAPEGSGFDFFSRVFGPKIGVNEVNAFTDSPFKGNPTAVCLLEEERDEEWLQAVAREFNMPVTSYLIRIASTESDHPGSAISDLNPRFRLRWFAPVSEVNLCGHATLAASHFLFTSGLVKANIIEFLTLSGVLTAKKIPGVEKLDTSKFQNGDAEGNIYIELDFPTIPINECDATEIPSIPVTLNGAPMINIKKTAAGDLIVELSSGKTVENLQPQFDEIRKCHGNAVFITGVAPEGSGFDFFSRFFWPKLGVNEVDAFTDSPFKGNPAAVCLLEEERDEEWLQAVAREFNVSETCYLTRIAATESEDRDSAIGDLNPRFRLRWFTPVAEVKLCGHATLAAAHVLFTSGLVKTDIIEFLTLSGVLTAKKIPGVEKLDTLKFQNGEAEGHFYIELDFPTIPLNECDATEIPSIPVTLNGAPVINIKKTASGDFLVELSSGKTVANLQPQFDEIQKCPGSGVIITGVAPEGSGFDFFSRFFCPKLGLNEDPVCGSAHCALAPYWSKKLGKHDLIAYQASPRGGILNLHLDEETQRLLIRGIAVTVMEGSLLA
;
A
#
# COMPACT_ATOMS: atom_id res chain seq x y z
N MET A 1 4.25 -1.35 5.23
CA MET A 1 4.25 -0.09 4.45
C MET A 1 3.40 0.93 5.22
N VAL A 2 3.64 2.22 5.04
CA VAL A 2 2.85 3.32 5.63
C VAL A 2 2.68 4.42 4.59
N ASP A 3 1.43 4.79 4.36
CA ASP A 3 1.03 5.86 3.45
C ASP A 3 1.20 7.23 4.12
N ALA A 4 2.20 8.01 3.68
CA ALA A 4 2.57 9.26 4.32
C ALA A 4 2.00 10.50 3.60
N PHE A 5 1.66 11.53 4.38
CA PHE A 5 0.84 12.67 3.96
C PHE A 5 -0.56 12.31 3.48
N THR A 6 -1.05 11.14 3.89
CA THR A 6 -2.47 10.80 3.97
C THR A 6 -2.69 10.07 5.30
N ASP A 7 -3.93 9.74 5.58
CA ASP A 7 -4.48 9.18 6.83
C ASP A 7 -4.98 7.73 6.66
N SER A 8 -4.47 7.03 5.63
CA SER A 8 -5.33 6.20 4.77
C SER A 8 -4.60 5.19 3.85
N PRO A 9 -5.05 3.93 3.64
CA PRO A 9 -4.28 2.87 2.94
C PRO A 9 -4.21 2.97 1.39
N PHE A 10 -3.03 2.84 0.78
CA PHE A 10 -2.76 2.84 -0.68
C PHE A 10 -2.66 4.22 -1.38
N LYS A 11 -2.49 5.31 -0.62
CA LYS A 11 -2.56 6.70 -1.13
C LYS A 11 -1.60 7.66 -0.41
N GLY A 12 -1.76 8.98 -0.59
CA GLY A 12 -0.70 9.91 -0.20
C GLY A 12 0.61 9.62 -0.96
N ASN A 13 1.71 9.39 -0.25
CA ASN A 13 2.95 8.81 -0.77
C ASN A 13 3.34 7.58 0.07
N PRO A 14 3.29 6.34 -0.48
CA PRO A 14 3.64 5.14 0.26
C PRO A 14 5.13 5.09 0.59
N ALA A 15 5.45 4.60 1.79
CA ALA A 15 6.82 4.32 2.21
C ALA A 15 6.93 2.96 2.91
N ALA A 16 8.00 2.22 2.61
CA ALA A 16 8.42 1.10 3.45
C ALA A 16 9.16 1.63 4.69
N VAL A 17 9.01 0.94 5.83
CA VAL A 17 9.64 1.31 7.09
C VAL A 17 10.18 0.04 7.75
N CYS A 18 11.49 -0.01 7.91
CA CYS A 18 12.24 -1.16 8.37
C CYS A 18 12.90 -0.84 9.72
N LEU A 19 12.44 -1.50 10.77
CA LEU A 19 13.09 -1.50 12.07
C LEU A 19 14.18 -2.57 12.06
N LEU A 20 15.42 -2.16 12.33
CA LEU A 20 16.60 -3.02 12.32
C LEU A 20 17.17 -3.14 13.74
N GLU A 21 17.55 -4.36 14.13
CA GLU A 21 18.14 -4.63 15.44
C GLU A 21 19.61 -4.17 15.54
N GLU A 22 20.30 -4.10 14.40
CA GLU A 22 21.70 -3.75 14.25
C GLU A 22 21.97 -3.09 12.88
N GLU A 23 23.15 -2.49 12.71
CA GLU A 23 23.52 -1.83 11.45
C GLU A 23 23.64 -2.82 10.27
N ARG A 24 23.35 -2.29 9.09
CA ARG A 24 23.46 -2.97 7.80
C ARG A 24 24.27 -2.07 6.87
N ASP A 25 25.07 -2.68 6.01
CA ASP A 25 25.80 -1.95 4.99
C ASP A 25 24.84 -1.34 3.94
N GLU A 26 25.36 -0.38 3.18
CA GLU A 26 24.61 0.36 2.18
C GLU A 26 24.15 -0.51 1.01
N GLU A 27 24.87 -1.59 0.69
CA GLU A 27 24.50 -2.51 -0.39
C GLU A 27 23.24 -3.31 -0.01
N TRP A 28 23.18 -3.82 1.23
CA TRP A 28 21.99 -4.48 1.78
C TRP A 28 20.80 -3.53 1.90
N LEU A 29 21.01 -2.32 2.45
CA LEU A 29 19.94 -1.31 2.59
C LEU A 29 19.40 -0.88 1.21
N GLN A 30 20.27 -0.73 0.22
CA GLN A 30 19.88 -0.39 -1.14
C GLN A 30 19.24 -1.58 -1.88
N ALA A 31 19.58 -2.82 -1.55
CA ALA A 31 18.91 -4.01 -2.06
C ALA A 31 17.47 -4.11 -1.53
N VAL A 32 17.27 -4.03 -0.21
CA VAL A 32 15.93 -4.08 0.41
C VAL A 32 15.05 -2.91 -0.05
N ALA A 33 15.62 -1.71 -0.28
CA ALA A 33 14.86 -0.56 -0.79
C ALA A 33 14.45 -0.71 -2.26
N ARG A 34 15.16 -1.56 -3.00
CA ARG A 34 14.83 -1.96 -4.37
C ARG A 34 13.83 -3.10 -4.41
N GLU A 35 13.74 -3.89 -3.34
CA GLU A 35 12.78 -4.97 -3.18
C GLU A 35 11.35 -4.43 -3.14
N PHE A 36 11.04 -3.63 -2.13
CA PHE A 36 9.73 -3.01 -1.95
C PHE A 36 9.31 -2.10 -3.12
N ASN A 37 10.26 -1.67 -3.97
CA ASN A 37 10.06 -0.76 -5.10
C ASN A 37 9.23 0.51 -4.77
N MET A 38 9.24 0.92 -3.50
CA MET A 38 8.50 2.08 -2.98
C MET A 38 9.18 3.39 -3.35
N PRO A 39 8.45 4.52 -3.41
CA PRO A 39 9.04 5.85 -3.54
C PRO A 39 10.19 6.10 -2.55
N ILE A 40 10.02 5.66 -1.29
CA ILE A 40 11.06 5.64 -0.25
C ILE A 40 10.92 4.40 0.65
N THR A 41 12.05 3.84 1.04
CA THR A 41 12.21 2.90 2.16
C THR A 41 13.01 3.57 3.27
N CYS A 42 12.52 3.47 4.51
CA CYS A 42 13.10 4.11 5.69
C CYS A 42 13.73 3.07 6.60
N TYR A 43 14.97 3.26 7.04
CA TYR A 43 15.65 2.34 7.95
C TYR A 43 15.89 2.97 9.31
N LEU A 44 15.51 2.25 10.36
CA LEU A 44 15.51 2.70 11.75
C LEU A 44 16.33 1.77 12.64
N ILE A 45 17.40 2.29 13.24
CA ILE A 45 18.23 1.56 14.20
C ILE A 45 18.25 2.32 15.52
N ARG A 46 17.90 1.66 16.62
CA ARG A 46 17.83 2.28 17.95
C ARG A 46 19.23 2.51 18.50
N ILE A 47 19.56 3.75 18.89
CA ILE A 47 20.85 4.09 19.48
C ILE A 47 20.81 3.79 20.98
N ALA A 48 21.81 3.06 21.49
CA ALA A 48 21.94 2.76 22.91
C ALA A 48 22.35 4.00 23.72
N ALA A 49 21.77 4.17 24.91
CA ALA A 49 22.05 5.32 25.78
C ALA A 49 23.52 5.42 26.26
N THR A 50 24.31 4.39 26.05
CA THR A 50 25.74 4.31 26.43
C THR A 50 26.71 4.84 25.37
N GLU A 51 26.26 5.22 24.17
CA GLU A 51 27.14 5.72 23.09
C GLU A 51 27.40 7.24 23.12
N SER A 52 26.69 8.03 23.92
CA SER A 52 26.95 9.47 24.05
C SER A 52 28.09 9.77 25.02
N GLU A 53 29.06 10.59 24.59
CA GLU A 53 30.26 10.92 25.37
C GLU A 53 30.01 11.85 26.57
N ASP A 54 28.92 12.63 26.55
CA ASP A 54 28.54 13.56 27.62
C ASP A 54 28.07 12.85 28.89
N ARG A 55 28.97 12.76 29.89
CA ARG A 55 28.69 12.17 31.21
C ARG A 55 28.58 13.23 32.31
N ASP A 56 27.53 14.04 32.31
CA ASP A 56 27.21 14.89 33.49
C ASP A 56 25.72 15.24 33.68
N SER A 57 24.80 14.35 33.30
CA SER A 57 23.38 14.43 33.68
C SER A 57 22.87 13.12 34.26
N ALA A 58 22.45 13.15 35.54
CA ALA A 58 21.95 11.99 36.26
C ALA A 58 20.44 12.10 36.50
N ILE A 59 19.63 11.60 35.56
CA ILE A 59 18.24 11.12 35.72
C ILE A 59 17.88 10.35 34.44
N GLY A 60 17.11 9.26 34.57
CA GLY A 60 16.76 8.39 33.46
C GLY A 60 15.50 8.82 32.73
N ASP A 61 15.62 9.78 31.81
CA ASP A 61 14.76 9.93 30.62
C ASP A 61 15.54 10.76 29.58
N LEU A 62 16.12 10.06 28.60
CA LEU A 62 16.64 10.66 27.37
C LEU A 62 15.71 10.22 26.24
N ASP A 63 15.34 11.14 25.36
CA ASP A 63 14.46 10.82 24.25
C ASP A 63 15.07 9.70 23.36
N PRO A 64 14.23 8.77 22.87
CA PRO A 64 14.69 7.59 22.17
C PRO A 64 15.30 7.97 20.81
N ARG A 65 16.64 8.01 20.77
CA ARG A 65 17.43 8.26 19.58
C ARG A 65 17.42 7.07 18.62
N PHE A 66 17.24 7.35 17.32
CA PHE A 66 17.43 6.39 16.24
C PHE A 66 18.37 6.95 15.16
N ARG A 67 19.13 6.09 14.48
CA ARG A 67 19.69 6.42 13.17
C ARG A 67 18.59 6.20 12.14
N LEU A 68 18.38 7.19 11.27
CA LEU A 68 17.38 7.15 10.20
C LEU A 68 18.03 7.46 8.84
N ARG A 69 17.86 6.53 7.91
CA ARG A 69 18.27 6.64 6.50
C ARG A 69 17.07 6.45 5.58
N TRP A 70 17.04 7.12 4.43
CA TRP A 70 15.95 7.00 3.45
C TRP A 70 16.52 6.63 2.08
N PHE A 71 16.02 5.55 1.49
CA PHE A 71 16.47 5.04 0.20
C PHE A 71 15.32 5.01 -0.80
N THR A 72 15.55 5.55 -1.99
CA THR A 72 14.77 5.17 -3.17
C THR A 72 15.24 3.77 -3.66
N PRO A 73 14.58 3.15 -4.65
CA PRO A 73 15.05 1.88 -5.25
C PRO A 73 16.43 1.95 -5.94
N VAL A 74 17.01 3.15 -6.07
CA VAL A 74 18.27 3.41 -6.81
C VAL A 74 19.33 4.19 -6.03
N VAL A 75 18.98 5.01 -5.04
CA VAL A 75 19.93 5.82 -4.26
C VAL A 75 19.38 6.22 -2.87
N GLU A 76 20.27 6.39 -1.88
CA GLU A 76 19.96 7.11 -0.63
C GLU A 76 19.66 8.60 -0.90
N VAL A 77 18.72 9.17 -0.14
CA VAL A 77 18.43 10.61 -0.16
C VAL A 77 18.72 11.24 1.20
N ASN A 78 19.37 12.40 1.21
CA ASN A 78 19.88 13.03 2.44
C ASN A 78 18.79 13.47 3.43
N LEU A 79 17.57 13.73 2.93
CA LEU A 79 16.43 14.22 3.71
C LEU A 79 15.11 13.84 3.03
N CYS A 80 14.14 13.32 3.78
CA CYS A 80 12.81 13.02 3.24
C CYS A 80 11.68 13.25 4.26
N GLY A 81 10.79 14.21 3.99
CA GLY A 81 9.65 14.51 4.86
C GLY A 81 8.69 13.34 5.04
N HIS A 82 8.19 12.75 3.94
CA HIS A 82 7.20 11.67 4.01
C HIS A 82 7.78 10.38 4.63
N GLY A 83 9.04 10.07 4.32
CA GLY A 83 9.75 8.96 4.95
C GLY A 83 10.01 9.17 6.44
N THR A 84 10.37 10.39 6.86
CA THR A 84 10.49 10.72 8.30
C THR A 84 9.15 10.60 9.01
N LEU A 85 8.06 11.03 8.37
CA LEU A 85 6.69 10.88 8.88
C LEU A 85 6.34 9.40 9.09
N ALA A 86 6.53 8.56 8.07
CA ALA A 86 6.28 7.12 8.13
C ALA A 86 7.13 6.42 9.21
N ALA A 87 8.43 6.72 9.25
CA ALA A 87 9.36 6.19 10.25
C ALA A 87 8.95 6.56 11.69
N SER A 88 8.57 7.83 11.91
CA SER A 88 8.02 8.30 13.18
C SER A 88 6.73 7.57 13.53
N HIS A 89 5.80 7.47 12.58
CA HIS A 89 4.49 6.85 12.78
C HIS A 89 4.66 5.43 13.32
N VAL A 90 5.44 4.59 12.64
CA VAL A 90 5.68 3.20 13.05
C VAL A 90 6.27 3.11 14.45
N LEU A 91 7.27 3.93 14.80
CA LEU A 91 7.82 3.94 16.15
C LEU A 91 6.78 4.32 17.20
N PHE A 92 5.99 5.36 16.90
CA PHE A 92 4.98 5.91 17.78
C PHE A 92 3.68 5.07 17.89
N THR A 93 3.42 4.11 16.99
CA THR A 93 2.26 3.19 17.04
C THR A 93 2.61 1.74 17.37
N SER A 94 3.83 1.27 17.06
CA SER A 94 4.30 -0.09 17.40
C SER A 94 4.50 -0.36 18.90
N GLY A 95 4.49 0.69 19.73
CA GLY A 95 4.73 0.58 21.19
C GLY A 95 6.20 0.36 21.58
N LEU A 96 7.13 0.41 20.62
CA LEU A 96 8.59 0.25 20.86
C LEU A 96 9.21 1.41 21.66
N ILE A 97 8.52 2.55 21.70
CA ILE A 97 8.87 3.74 22.49
C ILE A 97 7.66 4.25 23.28
N LYS A 98 7.94 4.99 24.36
CA LYS A 98 6.93 5.61 25.23
C LYS A 98 7.08 7.13 25.38
N ALA A 99 8.18 7.70 24.85
CA ALA A 99 8.37 9.14 24.78
C ALA A 99 7.52 9.75 23.66
N ASN A 100 7.35 11.07 23.70
CA ASN A 100 6.64 11.85 22.67
C ASN A 100 7.59 12.64 21.76
N ILE A 101 8.89 12.46 21.91
CA ILE A 101 9.92 12.98 21.00
C ILE A 101 10.74 11.79 20.50
N ILE A 102 11.15 11.84 19.24
CA ILE A 102 12.20 11.01 18.66
C ILE A 102 13.26 11.96 18.12
N GLU A 103 14.52 11.71 18.47
CA GLU A 103 15.66 12.30 17.78
C GLU A 103 16.14 11.33 16.69
N PHE A 104 16.15 11.77 15.44
CA PHE A 104 16.71 11.04 14.31
C PHE A 104 18.08 11.60 13.94
N LEU A 105 19.12 10.77 14.02
CA LEU A 105 20.42 11.07 13.44
C LEU A 105 20.40 10.68 11.96
N SER A 106 20.62 11.65 11.08
CA SER A 106 20.57 11.49 9.62
C SER A 106 21.74 12.23 8.93
N LEU A 107 21.91 12.01 7.62
CA LEU A 107 22.94 12.71 6.83
C LEU A 107 22.73 14.23 6.74
N SER A 108 21.48 14.71 6.83
CA SER A 108 21.16 16.13 6.94
C SER A 108 21.24 16.70 8.37
N GLY A 109 21.72 15.91 9.33
CA GLY A 109 21.87 16.31 10.74
C GLY A 109 20.88 15.60 11.67
N VAL A 110 20.71 16.15 12.88
CA VAL A 110 19.65 15.72 13.80
C VAL A 110 18.32 16.31 13.34
N LEU A 111 17.31 15.47 13.15
CA LEU A 111 15.92 15.87 12.94
C LEU A 111 15.12 15.48 14.18
N THR A 112 14.26 16.39 14.64
CA THR A 112 13.36 16.09 15.76
C THR A 112 11.99 15.73 15.22
N ALA A 113 11.50 14.54 15.52
CA ALA A 113 10.14 14.12 15.24
C ALA A 113 9.36 14.06 16.54
N LYS A 114 8.58 15.09 16.80
CA LYS A 114 7.79 15.23 18.02
C LYS A 114 6.37 14.77 17.74
N LYS A 115 5.93 13.73 18.44
CA LYS A 115 4.51 13.37 18.59
C LYS A 115 3.83 14.49 19.37
N ILE A 116 3.23 15.43 18.63
CA ILE A 116 2.31 16.41 19.18
C ILE A 116 0.91 15.77 19.15
N PRO A 117 0.09 15.95 20.20
CA PRO A 117 -1.34 15.67 20.12
C PRO A 117 -1.98 16.30 18.87
N GLY A 118 -3.10 15.78 18.40
CA GLY A 118 -3.91 16.51 17.41
C GLY A 118 -4.29 17.89 17.98
N VAL A 119 -3.91 18.99 17.31
CA VAL A 119 -4.28 20.35 17.73
C VAL A 119 -4.97 21.08 16.58
N GLU A 120 -6.12 21.66 16.88
CA GLU A 120 -6.99 22.34 15.92
C GLU A 120 -6.38 23.65 15.38
N LYS A 121 -6.64 23.93 14.11
CA LYS A 121 -6.37 25.23 13.48
C LYS A 121 -7.62 25.80 12.80
N SER A 122 -7.63 27.11 12.65
CA SER A 122 -8.86 27.90 12.53
C SER A 122 -9.37 28.12 11.11
N ALA A 123 -10.64 27.77 10.90
CA ALA A 123 -11.63 28.50 10.10
C ALA A 123 -11.46 28.68 8.57
N THR A 124 -10.34 28.38 7.93
CA THR A 124 -10.19 28.52 6.45
C THR A 124 -9.66 27.29 5.71
N SER A 125 -9.09 26.29 6.40
CA SER A 125 -8.68 25.02 5.78
C SER A 125 -9.80 23.96 5.82
N LYS A 126 -9.98 23.25 4.71
CA LYS A 126 -11.15 22.40 4.42
C LYS A 126 -10.92 20.90 4.60
N PHE A 127 -9.68 20.49 4.82
CA PHE A 127 -9.40 19.21 5.48
C PHE A 127 -10.06 19.19 6.88
N GLN A 128 -10.62 18.06 7.31
CA GLN A 128 -10.97 17.71 8.71
C GLN A 128 -11.30 16.19 8.76
N ASN A 129 -11.89 15.68 9.88
CA ASN A 129 -11.80 14.33 10.50
C ASN A 129 -10.44 13.59 10.45
N GLY A 130 -10.08 12.85 11.51
CA GLY A 130 -10.82 12.74 12.77
C GLY A 130 -11.76 11.57 12.90
N ASP A 131 -11.19 10.42 13.03
CA ASP A 131 -11.21 9.91 14.38
C ASP A 131 -10.53 8.62 14.13
N ALA A 132 -9.18 8.69 14.01
CA ALA A 132 -8.24 7.62 14.33
C ALA A 132 -7.75 7.91 15.72
N GLU A 133 -8.50 7.39 16.67
CA GLU A 133 -8.00 7.07 17.98
C GLU A 133 -6.70 6.24 17.72
N GLY A 134 -5.55 6.94 17.75
CA GLY A 134 -4.45 6.57 16.85
C GLY A 134 -3.52 7.71 16.46
N ASN A 135 -4.04 8.93 16.28
CA ASN A 135 -3.37 10.01 15.55
C ASN A 135 -2.71 11.09 16.39
N PHE A 136 -1.64 11.63 15.82
CA PHE A 136 -0.72 12.65 16.30
C PHE A 136 -0.21 13.40 15.08
N TYR A 137 -0.09 14.72 15.19
CA TYR A 137 0.81 15.41 14.28
C TYR A 137 2.23 15.11 14.71
N ILE A 138 2.99 14.47 13.82
CA ILE A 138 4.44 14.42 13.95
C ILE A 138 4.93 15.80 13.49
N GLU A 139 5.23 16.68 14.44
CA GLU A 139 5.98 17.90 14.15
C GLU A 139 7.41 17.50 13.79
N LEU A 140 7.76 17.76 12.53
CA LEU A 140 9.08 17.52 11.97
C LEU A 140 9.87 18.82 12.02
N ASP A 141 10.79 18.93 12.97
CA ASP A 141 11.72 20.05 13.07
C ASP A 141 12.79 19.92 11.98
N PHE A 142 12.62 20.68 10.89
CA PHE A 142 13.43 20.65 9.67
C PHE A 142 14.13 22.00 9.47
N PRO A 143 15.38 22.02 8.96
CA PRO A 143 16.15 23.25 8.80
C PRO A 143 15.50 24.20 7.78
N THR A 144 15.47 25.50 8.13
CA THR A 144 14.94 26.54 7.23
C THR A 144 15.94 26.92 6.14
N ILE A 145 15.46 27.14 4.92
CA ILE A 145 16.29 27.46 3.75
C ILE A 145 16.12 28.94 3.39
N PRO A 146 17.20 29.75 3.30
CA PRO A 146 17.12 31.14 2.86
C PRO A 146 16.62 31.28 1.41
N VAL A 147 15.86 32.34 1.16
CA VAL A 147 15.29 32.70 -0.15
C VAL A 147 15.71 34.12 -0.53
N ASN A 148 16.12 34.31 -1.79
CA ASN A 148 16.56 35.59 -2.36
C ASN A 148 15.73 35.94 -3.60
N GLU A 149 15.58 37.22 -3.93
CA GLU A 149 15.03 37.67 -5.21
C GLU A 149 16.07 37.52 -6.34
N CYS A 150 15.61 37.34 -7.58
CA CYS A 150 16.46 37.16 -8.77
C CYS A 150 15.79 37.85 -9.98
N ASP A 151 16.57 38.45 -10.88
CA ASP A 151 15.99 39.05 -12.09
C ASP A 151 15.57 37.93 -13.07
N ALA A 152 14.39 38.05 -13.68
CA ALA A 152 13.94 37.12 -14.73
C ALA A 152 14.91 37.07 -15.94
N MET A 153 15.70 38.13 -16.17
CA MET A 153 16.76 38.14 -17.19
C MET A 153 18.01 37.33 -16.81
N GLU A 154 18.19 36.96 -15.53
CA GLU A 154 19.32 36.14 -15.06
C GLU A 154 19.08 34.63 -15.22
N ILE A 155 17.89 34.20 -15.66
CA ILE A 155 17.52 32.79 -15.81
C ILE A 155 17.03 32.51 -17.25
N PRO A 156 17.95 32.33 -18.23
CA PRO A 156 17.62 32.33 -19.66
C PRO A 156 16.71 31.19 -20.19
N SER A 157 16.26 30.28 -19.31
CA SER A 157 15.49 29.07 -19.65
C SER A 157 13.99 29.15 -19.30
N ILE A 158 13.54 30.20 -18.60
CA ILE A 158 12.16 30.32 -18.10
C ILE A 158 11.36 31.28 -19.00
N PRO A 159 10.17 30.91 -19.50
CA PRO A 159 9.35 31.80 -20.31
C PRO A 159 8.72 32.91 -19.46
N VAL A 160 8.54 34.10 -20.07
CA VAL A 160 7.93 35.28 -19.41
C VAL A 160 6.45 35.06 -19.05
N THR A 161 5.80 34.07 -19.66
CA THR A 161 4.45 33.63 -19.35
C THR A 161 4.40 32.10 -19.20
N LEU A 162 3.60 31.61 -18.25
CA LEU A 162 3.29 30.19 -18.12
C LEU A 162 1.85 29.96 -18.59
N ASN A 163 1.67 29.12 -19.61
CA ASN A 163 0.38 28.83 -20.23
C ASN A 163 -0.41 30.10 -20.65
N GLY A 164 0.29 31.14 -21.09
CA GLY A 164 -0.28 32.44 -21.45
C GLY A 164 -0.52 33.42 -20.28
N ALA A 165 -0.31 33.03 -19.03
CA ALA A 165 -0.41 33.92 -17.88
C ALA A 165 0.95 34.54 -17.50
N PRO A 166 1.04 35.85 -17.20
CA PRO A 166 2.31 36.50 -16.87
C PRO A 166 2.81 36.12 -15.48
N MET A 167 4.12 35.89 -15.39
CA MET A 167 4.85 35.90 -14.12
C MET A 167 4.98 37.33 -13.59
N ILE A 168 4.92 37.50 -12.28
CA ILE A 168 5.10 38.79 -11.59
C ILE A 168 6.45 38.86 -10.87
N ASN A 169 6.93 37.76 -10.28
CA ASN A 169 8.20 37.72 -9.57
C ASN A 169 8.84 36.32 -9.66
N ILE A 170 10.14 36.23 -9.44
CA ILE A 170 10.88 34.97 -9.33
C ILE A 170 11.95 35.05 -8.24
N LYS A 171 12.01 34.01 -7.41
CA LYS A 171 12.89 33.92 -6.25
C LYS A 171 13.63 32.59 -6.27
N LYS A 172 14.78 32.56 -5.61
CA LYS A 172 15.67 31.39 -5.52
C LYS A 172 15.96 31.01 -4.07
N THR A 173 16.01 29.71 -3.80
CA THR A 173 16.54 29.18 -2.53
C THR A 173 18.09 29.21 -2.53
N ALA A 174 18.70 28.96 -1.37
CA ALA A 174 20.14 28.68 -1.28
C ALA A 174 20.59 27.40 -2.03
N SER A 175 19.66 26.50 -2.36
CA SER A 175 19.87 25.32 -3.21
C SER A 175 19.61 25.58 -4.70
N ASP A 176 19.38 26.84 -5.09
CA ASP A 176 19.11 27.28 -6.46
C ASP A 176 17.75 26.82 -7.04
N ASP A 177 16.87 26.24 -6.20
CA ASP A 177 15.47 25.93 -6.51
C ASP A 177 14.63 27.19 -6.73
N LEU A 178 13.54 27.07 -7.47
CA LEU A 178 12.81 28.20 -8.05
C LEU A 178 11.44 28.38 -7.43
N ILE A 179 11.13 29.59 -6.98
CA ILE A 179 9.80 30.01 -6.55
C ILE A 179 9.28 31.04 -7.56
N VAL A 180 8.16 30.72 -8.22
CA VAL A 180 7.57 31.51 -9.31
C VAL A 180 6.24 32.09 -8.86
N GLU A 181 6.10 33.41 -8.87
CA GLU A 181 4.87 34.10 -8.46
C GLU A 181 4.04 34.51 -9.69
N LEU A 182 2.82 33.96 -9.79
CA LEU A 182 1.85 34.26 -10.84
C LEU A 182 0.81 35.29 -10.39
N SER A 183 0.18 35.95 -11.38
CA SER A 183 -0.74 37.08 -11.18
C SER A 183 -2.02 36.80 -10.38
N SER A 184 -2.37 35.54 -10.12
CA SER A 184 -3.39 35.16 -9.12
C SER A 184 -3.28 33.69 -8.74
N GLY A 185 -3.72 33.32 -7.54
CA GLY A 185 -3.87 31.91 -7.13
C GLY A 185 -4.84 31.12 -8.02
N LYS A 186 -5.85 31.79 -8.60
CA LYS A 186 -6.77 31.20 -9.58
C LYS A 186 -6.06 30.80 -10.89
N THR A 187 -4.93 31.42 -11.21
CA THR A 187 -4.05 30.99 -12.31
C THR A 187 -3.33 29.69 -11.95
N VAL A 188 -2.73 29.63 -10.75
CA VAL A 188 -1.97 28.45 -10.25
C VAL A 188 -2.82 27.19 -10.22
N ALA A 189 -4.08 27.31 -9.79
CA ALA A 189 -5.02 26.19 -9.69
C ALA A 189 -5.38 25.54 -11.05
N ASN A 190 -5.30 26.28 -12.16
CA ASN A 190 -5.72 25.85 -13.49
C ASN A 190 -4.57 25.37 -14.41
N LEU A 191 -3.35 25.22 -13.87
CA LEU A 191 -2.21 24.71 -14.64
C LEU A 191 -2.41 23.23 -15.02
N GLN A 192 -2.16 22.91 -16.29
CA GLN A 192 -2.13 21.53 -16.81
C GLN A 192 -0.79 20.83 -16.49
N PRO A 193 -0.69 19.48 -16.53
CA PRO A 193 0.52 18.77 -16.10
C PRO A 193 1.72 18.82 -17.07
N GLN A 194 1.47 18.93 -18.38
CA GLN A 194 2.51 18.83 -19.41
C GLN A 194 3.06 20.22 -19.79
N PHE A 195 4.12 20.65 -19.11
CA PHE A 195 4.88 21.86 -19.45
C PHE A 195 6.38 21.59 -19.63
N ASP A 196 6.75 21.22 -20.85
CA ASP A 196 8.12 21.14 -21.38
C ASP A 196 8.95 22.40 -21.12
N GLU A 197 8.30 23.54 -20.83
CA GLU A 197 8.95 24.82 -20.55
C GLU A 197 9.37 24.96 -19.08
N ILE A 198 8.58 24.43 -18.14
CA ILE A 198 8.96 24.37 -16.72
C ILE A 198 10.04 23.30 -16.53
N GLN A 199 9.92 22.17 -17.24
CA GLN A 199 10.88 21.04 -17.19
C GLN A 199 12.29 21.38 -17.71
N LYS A 200 12.48 22.49 -18.45
CA LYS A 200 13.81 23.00 -18.85
C LYS A 200 14.61 23.59 -17.68
N CYS A 201 14.01 23.73 -16.50
CA CYS A 201 14.70 24.09 -15.26
C CYS A 201 15.51 22.90 -14.71
N HIS A 202 16.53 22.46 -15.44
CA HIS A 202 17.33 21.27 -15.12
C HIS A 202 17.81 21.25 -13.65
N GLY A 203 17.37 20.22 -12.91
CA GLY A 203 17.85 19.92 -11.56
C GLY A 203 17.24 20.75 -10.42
N ARG A 204 16.07 21.38 -10.60
CA ARG A 204 15.44 22.26 -9.60
C ARG A 204 13.97 21.92 -9.40
N ALA A 205 13.48 21.97 -8.16
CA ALA A 205 12.05 22.00 -7.87
C ALA A 205 11.48 23.40 -8.20
N VAL A 206 10.26 23.45 -8.73
CA VAL A 206 9.57 24.69 -9.12
C VAL A 206 8.31 24.88 -8.30
N TYR A 207 8.37 25.81 -7.35
CA TYR A 207 7.26 26.17 -6.46
C TYR A 207 6.45 27.28 -7.13
N ILE A 208 5.35 26.93 -7.79
CA ILE A 208 4.48 27.91 -8.44
C ILE A 208 3.44 28.40 -7.44
N THR A 209 3.45 29.69 -7.19
CA THR A 209 2.64 30.35 -6.16
C THR A 209 1.84 31.52 -6.73
N GLY A 210 0.83 31.99 -6.00
CA GLY A 210 0.05 33.15 -6.42
C GLY A 210 -0.87 33.67 -5.32
N VAL A 211 -1.01 34.99 -5.26
CA VAL A 211 -1.84 35.69 -4.27
C VAL A 211 -3.29 35.25 -4.40
N ALA A 212 -3.90 34.84 -3.28
CA ALA A 212 -5.28 34.38 -3.26
C ALA A 212 -6.26 35.56 -3.45
N PRO A 213 -7.42 35.38 -4.11
CA PRO A 213 -8.39 36.47 -4.32
C PRO A 213 -8.88 37.10 -3.01
N GLU A 214 -9.21 38.39 -3.05
CA GLU A 214 -9.66 39.17 -1.89
C GLU A 214 -10.89 38.50 -1.23
N GLY A 215 -10.74 38.07 0.03
CA GLY A 215 -11.76 37.34 0.80
C GLY A 215 -11.64 35.81 0.85
N SER A 216 -10.58 35.19 0.33
CA SER A 216 -10.47 33.72 0.19
C SER A 216 -9.74 32.94 1.31
N GLY A 217 -9.30 33.60 2.39
CA GLY A 217 -8.91 32.92 3.65
C GLY A 217 -7.57 32.17 3.70
N PHE A 218 -6.86 32.03 2.58
CA PHE A 218 -5.47 31.56 2.52
C PHE A 218 -4.54 32.72 2.11
N ASP A 219 -3.34 32.80 2.68
CA ASP A 219 -2.36 33.84 2.30
C ASP A 219 -1.85 33.66 0.85
N PHE A 220 -1.72 32.41 0.40
CA PHE A 220 -1.29 32.07 -0.96
C PHE A 220 -1.85 30.71 -1.40
N PHE A 221 -1.96 30.53 -2.72
CA PHE A 221 -2.04 29.20 -3.32
C PHE A 221 -0.63 28.77 -3.76
N SER A 222 -0.26 27.52 -3.54
CA SER A 222 0.97 26.91 -4.06
C SER A 222 0.68 25.58 -4.73
N ARG A 223 1.25 25.36 -5.91
CA ARG A 223 1.57 24.02 -6.41
C ARG A 223 3.08 23.85 -6.37
N VAL A 224 3.52 22.92 -5.53
CA VAL A 224 4.89 22.41 -5.59
C VAL A 224 4.97 21.52 -6.83
N PHE A 225 5.74 21.93 -7.83
CA PHE A 225 6.11 21.10 -8.98
C PHE A 225 7.58 20.64 -8.81
N GLY A 226 7.98 19.61 -8.05
CA GLY A 226 7.38 18.66 -7.09
C GLY A 226 5.96 18.06 -7.26
N PRO A 227 5.42 17.41 -6.20
CA PRO A 227 4.00 16.96 -6.13
C PRO A 227 3.27 16.93 -4.72
N LYS A 228 1.91 16.79 -4.70
CA LYS A 228 0.92 16.43 -3.59
C LYS A 228 0.47 17.42 -2.45
N ILE A 229 -0.47 16.99 -1.56
CA ILE A 229 -1.66 17.72 -0.99
C ILE A 229 -2.22 17.14 0.38
N GLY A 230 -2.91 17.93 1.26
CA GLY A 230 -3.83 17.54 2.42
C GLY A 230 -5.23 18.27 3.13
N VAL A 231 -5.12 17.24 4.14
CA VAL A 231 -5.90 16.52 5.25
C VAL A 231 -5.71 17.01 6.75
N ASN A 232 -6.56 16.60 7.72
CA ASN A 232 -6.66 17.10 9.15
C ASN A 232 -7.33 16.09 10.14
N GLU A 233 -6.55 15.43 11.00
CA GLU A 233 -7.02 14.36 11.91
C GLU A 233 -7.42 14.77 13.35
N VAL A 234 -8.26 13.92 13.99
CA VAL A 234 -8.86 13.90 15.36
C VAL A 234 -9.01 12.39 15.78
N ASN A 235 -9.56 12.05 16.97
CA ASN A 235 -9.61 10.68 17.57
C ASN A 235 -10.96 10.38 18.34
N ALA A 236 -11.67 9.25 18.08
CA ALA A 236 -13.01 8.93 18.66
C ALA A 236 -13.00 8.02 19.89
N PHE A 237 -13.97 8.20 20.80
CA PHE A 237 -14.29 7.29 21.90
C PHE A 237 -13.21 7.13 22.99
N THR A 238 -12.39 8.16 23.19
CA THR A 238 -11.23 8.10 24.10
C THR A 238 -10.99 9.34 24.95
N ASP A 239 -10.19 9.15 25.99
CA ASP A 239 -9.35 10.15 26.64
C ASP A 239 -7.85 10.00 26.28
N SER A 240 -7.50 8.90 25.61
CA SER A 240 -6.15 8.38 25.44
C SER A 240 -5.74 8.44 23.96
N PRO A 241 -4.85 9.36 23.53
CA PRO A 241 -4.38 9.31 22.15
C PRO A 241 -3.62 7.99 21.88
N PHE A 242 -3.66 7.52 20.62
CA PHE A 242 -2.92 6.37 20.08
C PHE A 242 -3.49 4.95 20.28
N LYS A 243 -4.77 4.79 20.64
CA LYS A 243 -5.54 3.51 20.66
C LYS A 243 -6.82 3.72 19.84
N GLY A 244 -7.40 2.76 19.10
CA GLY A 244 -8.83 2.76 18.63
C GLY A 244 -9.19 3.00 17.14
N ASN A 245 -10.39 3.54 16.84
CA ASN A 245 -11.04 3.62 15.48
C ASN A 245 -10.57 4.84 14.62
N PRO A 246 -10.45 4.78 13.23
CA PRO A 246 -10.12 5.84 12.16
C PRO A 246 -11.21 6.45 11.20
N THR A 247 -11.18 7.78 10.82
CA THR A 247 -12.01 8.46 9.73
C THR A 247 -11.59 9.94 9.28
N ALA A 248 -12.05 10.57 8.14
CA ALA A 248 -11.77 11.98 7.59
C ALA A 248 -12.93 13.04 7.20
N VAL A 249 -13.30 14.05 8.02
CA VAL A 249 -14.41 15.06 7.88
C VAL A 249 -13.97 16.22 6.98
N CYS A 250 -14.10 16.23 5.67
CA CYS A 250 -13.77 17.49 4.97
C CYS A 250 -14.88 18.56 5.11
N LEU A 251 -14.54 19.70 5.76
CA LEU A 251 -15.39 20.88 5.91
C LEU A 251 -15.45 21.66 4.59
N LEU A 252 -16.49 21.44 3.80
CA LEU A 252 -16.65 22.09 2.50
C LEU A 252 -17.46 23.41 2.63
N GLU A 253 -17.00 24.43 1.91
CA GLU A 253 -17.65 25.75 1.79
C GLU A 253 -18.88 25.72 0.88
N GLU A 254 -18.91 24.77 -0.05
CA GLU A 254 -19.92 24.58 -1.09
C GLU A 254 -20.02 23.08 -1.41
N GLU A 255 -21.16 22.67 -1.98
CA GLU A 255 -21.38 21.27 -2.33
C GLU A 255 -20.46 20.78 -3.45
N ARG A 256 -20.23 19.47 -3.41
CA ARG A 256 -19.45 18.72 -4.39
C ARG A 256 -20.28 17.51 -4.79
N ASP A 257 -20.17 17.15 -6.07
CA ASP A 257 -20.77 15.95 -6.61
C ASP A 257 -20.16 14.68 -6.00
N GLU A 258 -20.89 13.58 -6.10
CA GLU A 258 -20.52 12.30 -5.50
C GLU A 258 -19.22 11.72 -6.08
N GLU A 259 -18.93 11.98 -7.35
CA GLU A 259 -17.69 11.53 -7.99
C GLU A 259 -16.48 12.28 -7.41
N TRP A 260 -16.56 13.59 -7.20
CA TRP A 260 -15.52 14.36 -6.51
C TRP A 260 -15.39 13.94 -5.04
N LEU A 261 -16.52 13.80 -4.32
CA LEU A 261 -16.52 13.35 -2.91
C LEU A 261 -15.92 11.94 -2.77
N GLN A 262 -16.21 11.02 -3.70
CA GLN A 262 -15.63 9.68 -3.72
C GLN A 262 -14.19 9.68 -4.24
N ALA A 263 -13.82 10.55 -5.18
CA ALA A 263 -12.44 10.68 -5.65
C ALA A 263 -11.52 11.27 -4.57
N VAL A 264 -12.05 12.13 -3.69
CA VAL A 264 -11.35 12.76 -2.57
C VAL A 264 -11.42 11.92 -1.28
N ALA A 265 -12.54 11.23 -1.02
CA ALA A 265 -12.62 10.20 0.02
C ALA A 265 -11.79 8.98 -0.35
N ARG A 266 -11.54 8.77 -1.65
CA ARG A 266 -10.43 7.96 -2.11
C ARG A 266 -9.11 8.73 -1.97
N GLU A 267 -8.89 9.98 -2.39
CA GLU A 267 -7.55 10.61 -2.29
C GLU A 267 -6.97 10.71 -0.86
N PHE A 268 -7.85 10.77 0.14
CA PHE A 268 -7.56 10.38 1.51
C PHE A 268 -7.60 8.83 1.60
N ASN A 269 -8.79 8.27 1.88
CA ASN A 269 -9.16 6.86 2.10
C ASN A 269 -9.08 6.31 3.53
N MET A 270 -9.44 7.18 4.45
CA MET A 270 -9.82 6.84 5.80
C MET A 270 -11.06 5.92 5.77
N PRO A 271 -11.26 5.02 6.75
CA PRO A 271 -12.38 4.06 6.77
C PRO A 271 -13.77 4.69 6.56
N VAL A 272 -13.93 5.95 6.96
CA VAL A 272 -15.05 6.84 6.57
C VAL A 272 -14.47 8.25 6.31
N THR A 273 -15.19 9.11 5.58
CA THR A 273 -14.81 10.50 5.25
C THR A 273 -16.05 11.41 5.37
N SER A 274 -16.20 12.16 6.47
CA SER A 274 -17.41 12.92 6.79
C SER A 274 -17.52 14.28 6.07
N TYR A 275 -18.18 14.45 4.94
CA TYR A 275 -18.28 15.80 4.36
C TYR A 275 -19.27 16.70 5.12
N LEU A 276 -18.75 17.68 5.87
CA LEU A 276 -19.52 18.73 6.55
C LEU A 276 -19.71 19.95 5.66
N ILE A 277 -20.93 20.45 5.55
CA ILE A 277 -21.25 21.72 4.92
C ILE A 277 -22.13 22.54 5.86
N ARG A 278 -21.69 23.74 6.22
CA ARG A 278 -22.45 24.62 7.11
C ARG A 278 -23.69 25.14 6.39
N ILE A 279 -24.86 24.94 6.98
CA ILE A 279 -26.12 25.45 6.42
C ILE A 279 -26.30 26.89 6.90
N ALA A 280 -26.46 27.82 5.96
CA ALA A 280 -26.73 29.22 6.26
C ALA A 280 -28.17 29.41 6.79
N SER A 281 -28.32 30.22 7.83
CA SER A 281 -29.62 30.61 8.39
C SER A 281 -30.30 31.65 7.50
N THR A 282 -31.18 31.22 6.60
CA THR A 282 -32.02 32.11 5.78
C THR A 282 -33.30 32.50 6.53
N GLU A 283 -33.75 33.75 6.37
CA GLU A 283 -34.90 34.35 7.10
C GLU A 283 -36.30 33.80 6.71
N SER A 284 -36.39 32.57 6.19
CA SER A 284 -37.59 32.00 5.55
C SER A 284 -38.47 31.13 6.45
N ASP A 285 -37.91 30.57 7.53
CA ASP A 285 -38.49 29.39 8.18
C ASP A 285 -39.50 29.74 9.29
N HIS A 286 -40.65 30.22 8.82
CA HIS A 286 -41.96 30.35 9.51
C HIS A 286 -42.08 31.45 10.59
N PRO A 287 -42.88 32.51 10.34
CA PRO A 287 -43.19 33.54 11.34
C PRO A 287 -44.19 33.00 12.38
N GLY A 288 -43.66 32.44 13.47
CA GLY A 288 -44.49 31.92 14.58
C GLY A 288 -43.71 31.19 15.67
N SER A 289 -42.51 30.68 15.39
CA SER A 289 -41.66 30.07 16.42
C SER A 289 -40.89 31.14 17.19
N ALA A 290 -41.25 31.36 18.46
CA ALA A 290 -40.52 32.25 19.37
C ALA A 290 -39.31 31.55 20.01
N ILE A 291 -38.47 30.92 19.18
CA ILE A 291 -37.22 30.27 19.57
C ILE A 291 -36.10 30.95 18.80
N SER A 292 -35.24 31.67 19.51
CA SER A 292 -34.09 32.39 18.96
C SER A 292 -33.00 31.44 18.43
N ASP A 293 -32.04 32.00 17.69
CA ASP A 293 -30.95 31.34 16.95
C ASP A 293 -29.96 30.56 17.85
N LEU A 294 -30.40 29.46 18.45
CA LEU A 294 -29.66 28.77 19.52
C LEU A 294 -28.62 27.75 19.06
N ASN A 295 -28.93 26.92 18.04
CA ASN A 295 -28.10 25.78 17.64
C ASN A 295 -27.73 25.87 16.14
N PRO A 296 -26.45 25.70 15.75
CA PRO A 296 -26.04 25.70 14.35
C PRO A 296 -26.29 24.35 13.67
N ARG A 297 -26.54 24.42 12.35
CA ARG A 297 -26.86 23.28 11.48
C ARG A 297 -25.77 23.02 10.44
N PHE A 298 -25.49 21.75 10.21
CA PHE A 298 -24.59 21.29 9.16
C PHE A 298 -25.22 20.14 8.37
N ARG A 299 -25.01 20.10 7.06
CA ARG A 299 -25.20 18.89 6.26
C ARG A 299 -23.97 18.00 6.48
N LEU A 300 -24.19 16.70 6.68
CA LEU A 300 -23.15 15.71 6.96
C LEU A 300 -23.41 14.46 6.11
N ARG A 301 -22.48 14.17 5.19
CA ARG A 301 -22.37 12.91 4.42
C ARG A 301 -21.15 12.13 4.93
N TRP A 302 -21.05 10.83 4.66
CA TRP A 302 -19.91 9.99 5.10
C TRP A 302 -19.43 9.08 3.97
N PHE A 303 -18.14 9.02 3.66
CA PHE A 303 -17.62 8.23 2.52
C PHE A 303 -16.44 7.33 2.91
N ALA A 304 -16.58 6.02 2.79
CA ALA A 304 -15.46 5.09 2.81
C ALA A 304 -14.61 5.25 1.52
N PRO A 305 -13.42 4.61 1.41
CA PRO A 305 -12.56 4.65 0.22
C PRO A 305 -13.27 4.40 -1.13
N VAL A 306 -14.33 3.57 -1.08
CA VAL A 306 -15.03 3.01 -2.23
C VAL A 306 -16.52 3.35 -2.31
N SER A 307 -17.16 3.88 -1.26
CA SER A 307 -18.61 4.12 -1.23
C SER A 307 -19.07 5.16 -0.19
N GLU A 308 -20.27 5.74 -0.39
CA GLU A 308 -20.95 6.47 0.68
C GLU A 308 -21.50 5.51 1.76
N VAL A 309 -21.38 5.94 3.02
CA VAL A 309 -21.83 5.26 4.24
C VAL A 309 -23.03 6.01 4.81
N ASN A 310 -24.12 5.29 5.08
CA ASN A 310 -25.39 5.94 5.47
C ASN A 310 -25.41 6.53 6.89
N LEU A 311 -24.59 6.03 7.81
CA LEU A 311 -24.54 6.45 9.22
C LEU A 311 -23.22 6.00 9.85
N CYS A 312 -22.53 6.86 10.61
CA CYS A 312 -21.27 6.49 11.27
C CYS A 312 -21.08 7.09 12.67
N GLY A 313 -20.91 6.23 13.68
CA GLY A 313 -20.76 6.62 15.09
C GLY A 313 -19.54 7.48 15.38
N HIS A 314 -18.34 6.95 15.14
CA HIS A 314 -17.08 7.64 15.41
C HIS A 314 -16.96 8.92 14.57
N ALA A 315 -17.27 8.86 13.27
CA ALA A 315 -17.19 10.01 12.38
C ALA A 315 -18.22 11.13 12.71
N THR A 316 -19.31 10.82 13.43
CA THR A 316 -20.22 11.84 13.98
C THR A 316 -19.69 12.40 15.30
N LEU A 317 -19.08 11.57 16.15
CA LEU A 317 -18.40 12.04 17.36
C LEU A 317 -17.31 13.06 17.01
N ALA A 318 -16.55 12.80 15.96
CA ALA A 318 -15.54 13.69 15.40
C ALA A 318 -16.07 15.03 14.91
N ALA A 319 -17.11 14.98 14.05
CA ALA A 319 -17.76 16.16 13.53
C ALA A 319 -18.29 17.02 14.67
N SER A 320 -18.84 16.38 15.71
CA SER A 320 -19.30 17.03 16.94
C SER A 320 -18.15 17.64 17.73
N HIS A 321 -17.10 16.86 17.99
CA HIS A 321 -15.93 17.26 18.76
C HIS A 321 -15.28 18.48 18.11
N PHE A 322 -14.79 18.33 16.88
CA PHE A 322 -14.17 19.43 16.13
C PHE A 322 -15.04 20.68 16.10
N LEU A 323 -16.35 20.58 15.86
CA LEU A 323 -17.20 21.77 15.83
C LEU A 323 -17.32 22.44 17.23
N PHE A 324 -17.38 21.65 18.31
CA PHE A 324 -17.42 22.13 19.70
C PHE A 324 -16.07 22.61 20.27
N THR A 325 -14.95 22.37 19.58
CA THR A 325 -13.59 22.71 20.04
C THR A 325 -12.89 23.75 19.14
N SER A 326 -12.98 23.63 17.81
CA SER A 326 -12.43 24.56 16.80
C SER A 326 -12.96 26.00 16.88
N GLY A 327 -13.90 26.29 17.78
CA GLY A 327 -14.55 27.59 17.95
C GLY A 327 -15.60 27.93 16.88
N LEU A 328 -15.82 27.06 15.90
CA LEU A 328 -16.84 27.21 14.86
C LEU A 328 -18.27 27.18 15.42
N VAL A 329 -18.49 26.43 16.52
CA VAL A 329 -19.74 26.38 17.26
C VAL A 329 -19.54 26.92 18.68
N LYS A 330 -20.42 27.84 19.09
CA LYS A 330 -20.51 28.40 20.46
C LYS A 330 -21.72 27.90 21.24
N ALA A 331 -22.61 27.14 20.61
CA ALA A 331 -23.71 26.45 21.25
C ALA A 331 -23.21 25.17 21.94
N ASN A 332 -23.97 24.66 22.90
CA ASN A 332 -23.70 23.35 23.51
C ASN A 332 -24.41 22.19 22.80
N ILE A 333 -25.15 22.47 21.70
CA ILE A 333 -25.86 21.47 20.89
C ILE A 333 -25.62 21.78 19.40
N ILE A 334 -25.44 20.74 18.59
CA ILE A 334 -25.33 20.79 17.12
C ILE A 334 -26.41 19.90 16.51
N GLU A 335 -26.99 20.34 15.39
CA GLU A 335 -27.91 19.57 14.55
C GLU A 335 -27.22 19.18 13.23
N PHE A 336 -27.12 17.89 12.95
CA PHE A 336 -26.59 17.37 11.67
C PHE A 336 -27.72 16.85 10.79
N LEU A 337 -27.83 17.37 9.57
CA LEU A 337 -28.73 16.88 8.53
C LEU A 337 -27.99 15.84 7.69
N THR A 338 -28.41 14.58 7.77
CA THR A 338 -27.73 13.42 7.19
C THR A 338 -28.70 12.62 6.31
N LEU A 339 -28.21 11.70 5.49
CA LEU A 339 -29.07 10.80 4.71
C LEU A 339 -29.94 9.89 5.62
N SER A 340 -29.46 9.56 6.82
CA SER A 340 -30.21 8.80 7.83
C SER A 340 -31.12 9.66 8.72
N GLY A 341 -31.30 10.96 8.39
CA GLY A 341 -32.14 11.90 9.13
C GLY A 341 -31.34 12.91 9.95
N VAL A 342 -31.97 13.50 10.96
CA VAL A 342 -31.33 14.50 11.84
C VAL A 342 -30.71 13.80 13.05
N LEU A 343 -29.40 13.97 13.24
CA LEU A 343 -28.70 13.59 14.46
C LEU A 343 -28.45 14.84 15.32
N THR A 344 -28.40 14.66 16.65
CA THR A 344 -27.94 15.73 17.54
C THR A 344 -26.72 15.31 18.34
N ALA A 345 -25.85 16.28 18.60
CA ALA A 345 -24.71 16.14 19.48
C ALA A 345 -24.77 17.23 20.56
N LYS A 346 -24.40 16.89 21.79
CA LYS A 346 -24.61 17.74 22.97
C LYS A 346 -23.43 17.69 23.94
N LYS A 347 -22.82 18.85 24.18
CA LYS A 347 -21.72 19.05 25.13
C LYS A 347 -22.24 18.96 26.57
N ILE A 348 -21.73 18.02 27.35
CA ILE A 348 -22.11 17.74 28.74
C ILE A 348 -21.01 18.28 29.68
N PRO A 349 -21.33 19.08 30.71
CA PRO A 349 -20.40 19.39 31.80
C PRO A 349 -20.11 18.13 32.62
N GLY A 350 -18.83 17.79 32.82
CA GLY A 350 -18.42 16.60 33.56
C GLY A 350 -18.58 16.75 35.07
N VAL A 351 -19.70 16.32 35.65
CA VAL A 351 -19.91 16.22 37.11
C VAL A 351 -20.87 15.09 37.52
N GLU A 352 -20.75 14.63 38.76
CA GLU A 352 -21.81 14.07 39.63
C GLU A 352 -22.53 12.74 39.29
N LYS A 353 -22.42 12.16 38.08
CA LYS A 353 -23.19 10.94 37.72
C LYS A 353 -22.42 9.63 37.52
N LEU A 354 -21.09 9.66 37.51
CA LEU A 354 -20.26 8.44 37.46
C LEU A 354 -19.79 8.07 38.87
N ASP A 355 -19.75 6.76 39.16
CA ASP A 355 -19.25 6.22 40.43
C ASP A 355 -17.72 6.31 40.47
N THR A 356 -17.22 7.46 40.95
CA THR A 356 -15.79 7.77 41.01
C THR A 356 -15.00 6.85 41.94
N SER A 357 -15.64 6.00 42.74
CA SER A 357 -14.94 4.98 43.54
C SER A 357 -14.24 3.90 42.70
N LYS A 358 -14.56 3.81 41.39
CA LYS A 358 -14.02 2.81 40.46
C LYS A 358 -12.81 3.30 39.64
N PHE A 359 -12.46 4.59 39.69
CA PHE A 359 -11.37 5.16 38.90
C PHE A 359 -10.20 5.56 39.80
N GLN A 360 -9.00 5.03 39.54
CA GLN A 360 -7.82 5.32 40.38
C GLN A 360 -7.04 6.53 39.89
N ASN A 361 -7.02 7.58 40.72
CA ASN A 361 -6.15 8.75 40.71
C ASN A 361 -6.24 9.70 39.50
N GLY A 362 -6.87 10.86 39.73
CA GLY A 362 -6.43 12.13 39.14
C GLY A 362 -7.40 12.77 38.15
N ASP A 363 -8.45 13.42 38.66
CA ASP A 363 -9.26 14.35 37.86
C ASP A 363 -8.37 15.49 37.32
N ALA A 364 -8.31 15.64 36.01
CA ALA A 364 -7.65 16.75 35.33
C ALA A 364 -8.71 17.72 34.78
N GLU A 365 -8.53 19.03 35.05
CA GLU A 365 -9.42 20.07 34.54
C GLU A 365 -9.29 20.19 33.00
N GLY A 366 -10.32 19.80 32.24
CA GLY A 366 -10.37 20.09 30.80
C GLY A 366 -11.32 19.24 29.94
N ASN A 367 -11.62 18.00 30.32
CA ASN A 367 -12.32 17.05 29.46
C ASN A 367 -13.75 17.50 29.09
N ILE A 368 -14.11 17.32 27.80
CA ILE A 368 -15.47 17.56 27.29
C ILE A 368 -16.15 16.23 26.99
N TYR A 369 -17.34 16.02 27.55
CA TYR A 369 -18.16 14.84 27.24
C TYR A 369 -19.21 15.24 26.19
N ILE A 370 -19.46 14.36 25.22
CA ILE A 370 -20.39 14.60 24.11
C ILE A 370 -21.44 13.49 24.11
N GLU A 371 -22.68 13.86 24.42
CA GLU A 371 -23.87 13.04 24.16
C GLU A 371 -24.10 13.02 22.64
N LEU A 372 -24.34 11.83 22.07
CA LEU A 372 -24.76 11.67 20.68
C LEU A 372 -26.11 10.95 20.64
N ASP A 373 -27.09 11.57 19.99
CA ASP A 373 -28.41 10.98 19.81
C ASP A 373 -28.41 10.12 18.53
N PHE A 374 -28.23 8.81 18.71
CA PHE A 374 -28.14 7.82 17.64
C PHE A 374 -29.39 6.93 17.58
N PRO A 375 -29.91 6.61 16.37
CA PRO A 375 -31.05 5.71 16.23
C PRO A 375 -30.69 4.29 16.69
N THR A 376 -31.47 3.74 17.62
CA THR A 376 -31.29 2.37 18.11
C THR A 376 -31.66 1.36 17.03
N ILE A 377 -30.71 0.53 16.61
CA ILE A 377 -30.97 -0.60 15.71
C ILE A 377 -31.65 -1.72 16.52
N PRO A 378 -32.78 -2.29 16.07
CA PRO A 378 -33.37 -3.46 16.73
C PRO A 378 -32.45 -4.68 16.55
N ILE A 379 -32.08 -5.27 17.67
CA ILE A 379 -31.28 -6.51 17.73
C ILE A 379 -32.24 -7.67 17.95
N ASN A 380 -32.16 -8.70 17.10
CA ASN A 380 -32.92 -9.92 17.26
C ASN A 380 -32.03 -11.03 17.86
N GLU A 381 -32.62 -11.89 18.69
CA GLU A 381 -32.01 -13.18 19.01
C GLU A 381 -31.99 -14.05 17.75
N CYS A 382 -30.88 -14.74 17.51
CA CYS A 382 -30.73 -15.68 16.40
C CYS A 382 -30.62 -17.08 16.98
N ASP A 383 -31.27 -18.10 16.40
CA ASP A 383 -30.99 -19.46 16.81
C ASP A 383 -29.57 -19.84 16.32
N ALA A 384 -28.74 -20.41 17.19
CA ALA A 384 -27.37 -20.81 16.83
C ALA A 384 -27.34 -21.85 15.68
N THR A 385 -28.45 -22.52 15.39
CA THR A 385 -28.60 -23.42 14.23
C THR A 385 -28.86 -22.69 12.90
N GLU A 386 -29.20 -21.41 12.90
CA GLU A 386 -29.42 -20.60 11.69
C GLU A 386 -28.13 -20.01 11.10
N ILE A 387 -27.00 -20.08 11.83
CA ILE A 387 -25.69 -19.57 11.39
C ILE A 387 -24.68 -20.73 11.35
N PRO A 388 -24.66 -21.55 10.27
CA PRO A 388 -24.07 -22.89 10.25
C PRO A 388 -22.51 -22.94 10.29
N SER A 389 -21.84 -21.81 10.54
CA SER A 389 -20.39 -21.68 10.43
C SER A 389 -19.68 -21.13 11.68
N ILE A 390 -20.39 -20.71 12.73
CA ILE A 390 -19.77 -20.25 13.99
C ILE A 390 -19.48 -21.45 14.90
N PRO A 391 -18.24 -21.66 15.37
CA PRO A 391 -17.92 -22.78 16.26
C PRO A 391 -18.51 -22.57 17.66
N VAL A 392 -18.99 -23.65 18.30
CA VAL A 392 -19.61 -23.63 19.65
C VAL A 392 -18.68 -23.02 20.72
N THR A 393 -17.38 -23.03 20.48
CA THR A 393 -16.38 -22.34 21.29
C THR A 393 -15.38 -21.59 20.42
N LEU A 394 -14.95 -20.40 20.84
CA LEU A 394 -13.87 -19.64 20.20
C LEU A 394 -12.61 -19.73 21.08
N ASN A 395 -11.51 -20.28 20.57
CA ASN A 395 -10.30 -20.59 21.35
C ASN A 395 -10.59 -21.36 22.66
N GLY A 396 -11.56 -22.29 22.62
CA GLY A 396 -12.03 -23.05 23.79
C GLY A 396 -12.93 -22.30 24.78
N ALA A 397 -13.21 -21.01 24.56
CA ALA A 397 -14.17 -20.24 25.34
C ALA A 397 -15.61 -20.57 24.92
N PRO A 398 -16.54 -20.88 25.86
CA PRO A 398 -17.93 -21.08 25.51
C PRO A 398 -18.60 -19.76 25.11
N MET A 399 -19.28 -19.79 23.97
CA MET A 399 -20.25 -18.74 23.62
C MET A 399 -21.50 -18.92 24.49
N ILE A 400 -22.06 -17.82 24.99
CA ILE A 400 -23.31 -17.78 25.76
C ILE A 400 -24.49 -17.41 24.86
N ASN A 401 -24.30 -16.50 23.91
CA ASN A 401 -25.39 -16.02 23.04
C ASN A 401 -24.85 -15.54 21.68
N ILE A 402 -25.70 -15.57 20.66
CA ILE A 402 -25.44 -14.97 19.34
C ILE A 402 -26.66 -14.14 18.95
N LYS A 403 -26.44 -12.88 18.61
CA LYS A 403 -27.48 -11.93 18.21
C LYS A 403 -27.12 -11.33 16.85
N LYS A 404 -28.14 -10.95 16.09
CA LYS A 404 -27.99 -10.44 14.72
C LYS A 404 -28.68 -9.10 14.53
N THR A 405 -28.00 -8.17 13.86
CA THR A 405 -28.61 -6.88 13.47
C THR A 405 -29.51 -7.05 12.25
N ALA A 406 -30.36 -6.06 11.98
CA ALA A 406 -31.13 -6.02 10.73
C ALA A 406 -30.26 -5.87 9.46
N ALA A 407 -28.99 -5.44 9.58
CA ALA A 407 -28.02 -5.36 8.49
C ALA A 407 -27.23 -6.67 8.28
N GLY A 408 -27.30 -7.60 9.25
CA GLY A 408 -26.70 -8.92 9.17
C GLY A 408 -25.47 -9.15 10.05
N ASP A 409 -24.98 -8.11 10.72
CA ASP A 409 -23.79 -8.15 11.58
C ASP A 409 -24.01 -9.03 12.81
N LEU A 410 -22.92 -9.61 13.33
CA LEU A 410 -22.96 -10.66 14.35
C LEU A 410 -22.40 -10.18 15.68
N ILE A 411 -23.16 -10.37 16.75
CA ILE A 411 -22.76 -10.09 18.13
C ILE A 411 -22.68 -11.42 18.89
N VAL A 412 -21.47 -11.80 19.30
CA VAL A 412 -21.15 -13.05 20.00
C VAL A 412 -20.80 -12.74 21.46
N GLU A 413 -21.63 -13.19 22.38
CA GLU A 413 -21.43 -12.98 23.82
C GLU A 413 -20.62 -14.15 24.42
N LEU A 414 -19.44 -13.86 24.97
CA LEU A 414 -18.59 -14.81 25.69
C LEU A 414 -18.79 -14.72 27.21
N SER A 415 -18.42 -15.79 27.92
CA SER A 415 -18.62 -15.94 29.36
C SER A 415 -17.84 -15.00 30.28
N SER A 416 -16.91 -14.19 29.76
CA SER A 416 -16.26 -13.11 30.49
C SER A 416 -15.54 -12.15 29.54
N GLY A 417 -15.57 -10.85 29.84
CA GLY A 417 -14.75 -9.83 29.20
C GLY A 417 -13.25 -10.13 29.31
N LYS A 418 -12.79 -10.80 30.37
CA LYS A 418 -11.40 -11.27 30.47
C LYS A 418 -11.04 -12.34 29.43
N THR A 419 -12.03 -13.10 28.95
CA THR A 419 -11.82 -14.04 27.84
C THR A 419 -11.78 -13.31 26.49
N VAL A 420 -12.56 -12.25 26.33
CA VAL A 420 -12.48 -11.32 25.18
C VAL A 420 -11.10 -10.64 25.15
N GLU A 421 -10.62 -10.13 26.28
CA GLU A 421 -9.30 -9.51 26.45
C GLU A 421 -8.16 -10.42 25.96
N ASN A 422 -8.21 -11.71 26.32
CA ASN A 422 -7.13 -12.67 26.06
C ASN A 422 -7.35 -13.52 24.78
N LEU A 423 -8.32 -13.17 23.93
CA LEU A 423 -8.62 -13.91 22.70
C LEU A 423 -7.48 -13.77 21.67
N GLN A 424 -6.89 -14.89 21.26
CA GLN A 424 -5.87 -14.94 20.21
C GLN A 424 -6.52 -14.93 18.80
N PRO A 425 -5.86 -14.39 17.75
CA PRO A 425 -6.47 -14.22 16.43
C PRO A 425 -6.64 -15.55 15.65
N GLN A 426 -7.68 -16.32 15.94
CA GLN A 426 -8.13 -17.43 15.08
C GLN A 426 -8.94 -16.91 13.89
N PHE A 427 -8.26 -16.19 12.98
CA PHE A 427 -8.89 -15.57 11.83
C PHE A 427 -9.76 -16.56 11.03
N ASP A 428 -9.26 -17.77 10.75
CA ASP A 428 -9.93 -18.75 9.89
C ASP A 428 -11.23 -19.34 10.44
N GLU A 429 -11.58 -19.14 11.71
CA GLU A 429 -12.91 -19.51 12.24
C GLU A 429 -13.85 -18.32 12.27
N ILE A 430 -13.34 -17.12 12.56
CA ILE A 430 -14.12 -15.87 12.53
C ILE A 430 -14.46 -15.49 11.07
N ARG A 431 -13.54 -15.67 10.11
CA ARG A 431 -13.74 -15.47 8.66
C ARG A 431 -14.89 -16.29 8.07
N LYS A 432 -15.19 -17.49 8.63
CA LYS A 432 -16.31 -18.33 8.16
C LYS A 432 -17.69 -17.73 8.47
N CYS A 433 -17.74 -16.67 9.29
CA CYS A 433 -18.95 -15.92 9.58
C CYS A 433 -19.27 -14.99 8.39
N HIS A 434 -19.95 -15.49 7.36
CA HIS A 434 -20.31 -14.69 6.18
C HIS A 434 -21.20 -13.47 6.56
N GLY A 435 -20.59 -12.29 6.65
CA GLY A 435 -21.27 -11.01 6.80
C GLY A 435 -20.45 -9.95 7.53
N ASN A 436 -20.17 -8.84 6.85
CA ASN A 436 -19.73 -7.51 7.32
C ASN A 436 -18.74 -7.45 8.52
N ALA A 437 -19.20 -7.76 9.73
CA ALA A 437 -18.47 -7.53 10.97
C ALA A 437 -18.87 -8.54 12.07
N VAL A 438 -17.88 -8.95 12.87
CA VAL A 438 -18.08 -9.77 14.07
C VAL A 438 -17.66 -8.99 15.32
N PHE A 439 -18.61 -8.76 16.21
CA PHE A 439 -18.41 -8.18 17.54
C PHE A 439 -18.37 -9.30 18.56
N ILE A 440 -17.24 -9.45 19.26
CA ILE A 440 -17.10 -10.41 20.38
C ILE A 440 -17.15 -9.62 21.68
N THR A 441 -18.11 -9.91 22.56
CA THR A 441 -18.38 -9.15 23.79
C THR A 441 -18.37 -10.03 25.03
N GLY A 442 -18.26 -9.44 26.22
CA GLY A 442 -18.34 -10.18 27.48
C GLY A 442 -18.31 -9.27 28.71
N VAL A 443 -19.02 -9.65 29.77
CA VAL A 443 -19.16 -8.85 31.01
C VAL A 443 -17.80 -8.58 31.63
N ALA A 444 -17.50 -7.32 31.93
CA ALA A 444 -16.20 -6.90 32.43
C ALA A 444 -15.96 -7.39 33.87
N PRO A 445 -14.70 -7.58 34.31
CA PRO A 445 -14.41 -7.94 35.70
C PRO A 445 -14.88 -6.88 36.69
N GLU A 446 -15.37 -7.29 37.86
CA GLU A 446 -15.68 -6.36 38.96
C GLU A 446 -14.44 -5.51 39.32
N GLY A 447 -14.65 -4.21 39.50
CA GLY A 447 -13.58 -3.25 39.78
C GLY A 447 -12.75 -2.78 38.57
N SER A 448 -13.10 -3.20 37.33
CA SER A 448 -12.39 -2.76 36.11
C SER A 448 -12.73 -1.34 35.64
N GLY A 449 -13.83 -0.75 36.13
CA GLY A 449 -14.33 0.57 35.68
C GLY A 449 -15.30 0.51 34.49
N PHE A 450 -15.44 -0.64 33.84
CA PHE A 450 -16.31 -0.85 32.66
C PHE A 450 -17.43 -1.86 32.96
N ASP A 451 -18.50 -1.85 32.16
CA ASP A 451 -19.60 -2.83 32.28
C ASP A 451 -19.36 -4.10 31.42
N PHE A 452 -18.77 -3.93 30.23
CA PHE A 452 -18.40 -5.01 29.32
C PHE A 452 -17.10 -4.68 28.58
N PHE A 453 -16.40 -5.72 28.14
CA PHE A 453 -15.32 -5.59 27.16
C PHE A 453 -15.83 -6.07 25.79
N SER A 454 -15.28 -5.51 24.72
CA SER A 454 -15.53 -5.94 23.35
C SER A 454 -14.24 -6.02 22.53
N ARG A 455 -14.25 -6.87 21.50
CA ARG A 455 -13.31 -6.86 20.39
C ARG A 455 -14.10 -6.86 19.08
N PHE A 456 -13.61 -6.08 18.13
CA PHE A 456 -14.13 -6.03 16.76
C PHE A 456 -13.20 -6.84 15.84
N PHE A 457 -13.78 -7.66 14.97
CA PHE A 457 -13.04 -8.44 13.99
C PHE A 457 -13.54 -8.16 12.57
N TRP A 458 -12.59 -7.78 11.72
CA TRP A 458 -12.73 -7.61 10.27
C TRP A 458 -11.92 -8.71 9.57
N PRO A 459 -12.43 -9.34 8.49
CA PRO A 459 -11.68 -10.34 7.73
C PRO A 459 -10.57 -9.67 6.90
N LYS A 460 -9.37 -9.57 7.50
CA LYS A 460 -8.16 -9.08 6.82
C LYS A 460 -7.62 -10.14 5.86
N LEU A 461 -7.07 -9.73 4.72
CA LEU A 461 -6.49 -10.67 3.73
C LEU A 461 -5.01 -10.94 4.03
N GLY A 462 -4.54 -12.16 3.75
CA GLY A 462 -3.13 -12.55 3.94
C GLY A 462 -2.31 -12.27 2.68
N VAL A 463 -1.10 -11.70 2.84
CA VAL A 463 -0.19 -11.39 1.71
C VAL A 463 1.23 -11.84 2.02
N ASN A 464 1.93 -12.32 1.00
CA ASN A 464 3.35 -12.68 1.05
C ASN A 464 4.05 -12.01 -0.12
N GLU A 465 5.28 -11.56 0.05
CA GLU A 465 6.16 -11.14 -1.05
C GLU A 465 7.21 -12.23 -1.24
N VAL A 466 7.34 -12.74 -2.47
CA VAL A 466 8.09 -13.96 -2.77
C VAL A 466 8.96 -13.76 -3.99
N ASP A 467 10.25 -14.01 -3.81
CA ASP A 467 11.27 -13.96 -4.83
C ASP A 467 11.32 -15.30 -5.58
N ALA A 468 10.95 -15.31 -6.86
CA ALA A 468 10.87 -16.52 -7.68
C ALA A 468 12.06 -16.66 -8.66
N PHE A 469 12.43 -17.90 -8.98
CA PHE A 469 13.62 -18.28 -9.77
C PHE A 469 14.97 -17.95 -9.11
N THR A 470 15.01 -18.03 -7.77
CA THR A 470 16.20 -17.81 -6.94
C THR A 470 16.20 -18.72 -5.71
N ASP A 471 17.38 -18.95 -5.15
CA ASP A 471 17.63 -19.56 -3.84
C ASP A 471 17.96 -18.51 -2.74
N SER A 472 18.14 -17.24 -3.16
CA SER A 472 18.62 -16.12 -2.36
C SER A 472 17.61 -14.96 -2.41
N PRO A 473 17.29 -14.30 -1.29
CA PRO A 473 16.59 -13.02 -1.32
C PRO A 473 17.28 -11.95 -2.18
N PHE A 474 16.49 -10.98 -2.64
CA PHE A 474 16.92 -9.81 -3.42
C PHE A 474 17.50 -10.16 -4.80
N LYS A 475 17.05 -11.29 -5.36
CA LYS A 475 17.41 -11.85 -6.68
C LYS A 475 16.19 -12.52 -7.29
N GLY A 476 16.25 -13.02 -8.51
CA GLY A 476 15.06 -13.59 -9.15
C GLY A 476 14.05 -12.48 -9.49
N ASN A 477 12.76 -12.80 -9.43
CA ASN A 477 11.67 -11.87 -9.74
C ASN A 477 10.62 -11.87 -8.60
N PRO A 478 10.41 -10.73 -7.92
CA PRO A 478 9.47 -10.65 -6.81
C PRO A 478 8.03 -10.61 -7.32
N ALA A 479 7.16 -11.33 -6.63
CA ALA A 479 5.72 -11.24 -6.78
C ALA A 479 5.02 -11.17 -5.43
N ALA A 480 4.00 -10.32 -5.34
CA ALA A 480 3.09 -10.29 -4.20
C ALA A 480 2.01 -11.37 -4.39
N VAL A 481 1.73 -12.15 -3.34
CA VAL A 481 0.81 -13.29 -3.34
C VAL A 481 -0.30 -13.05 -2.32
N CYS A 482 -1.45 -12.62 -2.82
CA CYS A 482 -2.64 -12.28 -2.05
C CYS A 482 -3.59 -13.48 -1.98
N LEU A 483 -3.80 -14.01 -0.77
CA LEU A 483 -4.78 -15.07 -0.51
C LEU A 483 -6.16 -14.44 -0.26
N LEU A 484 -7.10 -14.71 -1.16
CA LEU A 484 -8.46 -14.17 -1.14
C LEU A 484 -9.47 -15.20 -0.60
N GLU A 485 -10.41 -14.72 0.21
CA GLU A 485 -11.55 -15.51 0.70
C GLU A 485 -12.65 -15.66 -0.37
N GLU A 486 -12.82 -14.63 -1.20
CA GLU A 486 -13.77 -14.54 -2.32
C GLU A 486 -13.12 -13.76 -3.48
N GLU A 487 -13.64 -13.85 -4.70
CA GLU A 487 -13.12 -13.02 -5.81
C GLU A 487 -13.42 -11.53 -5.58
N ARG A 488 -12.42 -10.67 -5.80
CA ARG A 488 -12.56 -9.21 -5.83
C ARG A 488 -12.74 -8.72 -7.27
N ASP A 489 -13.30 -7.53 -7.42
CA ASP A 489 -13.48 -6.88 -8.71
C ASP A 489 -12.14 -6.40 -9.33
N GLU A 490 -12.16 -6.07 -10.62
CA GLU A 490 -10.96 -5.69 -11.37
C GLU A 490 -10.37 -4.34 -10.91
N GLU A 491 -11.18 -3.39 -10.39
CA GLU A 491 -10.67 -2.11 -9.89
C GLU A 491 -9.86 -2.32 -8.61
N TRP A 492 -10.38 -3.12 -7.66
CA TRP A 492 -9.68 -3.47 -6.42
C TRP A 492 -8.40 -4.26 -6.68
N LEU A 493 -8.46 -5.30 -7.53
CA LEU A 493 -7.29 -6.12 -7.90
C LEU A 493 -6.22 -5.27 -8.60
N GLN A 494 -6.63 -4.31 -9.43
CA GLN A 494 -5.71 -3.39 -10.10
C GLN A 494 -5.19 -2.28 -9.17
N ALA A 495 -5.93 -1.90 -8.13
CA ALA A 495 -5.48 -0.96 -7.11
C ALA A 495 -4.40 -1.58 -6.21
N VAL A 496 -4.66 -2.77 -5.66
CA VAL A 496 -3.71 -3.48 -4.79
C VAL A 496 -2.44 -3.89 -5.55
N ALA A 497 -2.55 -4.23 -6.84
CA ALA A 497 -1.37 -4.52 -7.67
C ALA A 497 -0.52 -3.28 -7.97
N ARG A 498 -1.12 -2.09 -7.96
CA ARG A 498 -0.42 -0.80 -8.10
C ARG A 498 0.25 -0.38 -6.80
N GLU A 499 -0.36 -0.71 -5.65
CA GLU A 499 0.24 -0.43 -4.34
C GLU A 499 1.57 -1.17 -4.18
N PHE A 500 1.58 -2.50 -4.33
CA PHE A 500 2.82 -3.27 -4.16
C PHE A 500 3.91 -2.88 -5.16
N ASN A 501 3.55 -2.36 -6.34
CA ASN A 501 4.47 -1.83 -7.36
C ASN A 501 5.59 -2.79 -7.82
N VAL A 502 5.50 -4.08 -7.48
CA VAL A 502 6.33 -5.19 -7.99
C VAL A 502 5.93 -5.55 -9.43
N SER A 503 6.69 -6.43 -10.08
CA SER A 503 6.43 -6.91 -11.46
C SER A 503 4.97 -7.36 -11.64
N GLU A 504 4.55 -8.34 -10.83
CA GLU A 504 3.16 -8.80 -10.77
C GLU A 504 2.71 -9.07 -9.33
N THR A 505 1.51 -8.60 -9.01
CA THR A 505 0.73 -9.09 -7.86
C THR A 505 -0.23 -10.16 -8.35
N CYS A 506 -0.33 -11.26 -7.62
CA CYS A 506 -1.18 -12.40 -7.96
C CYS A 506 -2.18 -12.73 -6.85
N TYR A 507 -3.33 -13.24 -7.28
CA TYR A 507 -4.52 -13.38 -6.44
C TYR A 507 -5.04 -14.80 -6.49
N LEU A 508 -5.17 -15.41 -5.32
CA LEU A 508 -5.56 -16.80 -5.13
C LEU A 508 -6.90 -16.91 -4.41
N THR A 509 -7.94 -17.37 -5.11
CA THR A 509 -9.23 -17.75 -4.50
C THR A 509 -9.39 -19.26 -4.55
N ARG A 510 -9.68 -19.91 -3.41
CA ARG A 510 -9.84 -21.38 -3.36
C ARG A 510 -11.16 -21.81 -3.99
N ILE A 511 -11.14 -22.85 -4.83
CA ILE A 511 -12.35 -23.42 -5.43
C ILE A 511 -12.88 -24.56 -4.55
N ALA A 512 -14.19 -24.59 -4.33
CA ALA A 512 -14.84 -25.70 -3.64
C ALA A 512 -15.07 -26.91 -4.57
N ALA A 513 -14.88 -28.13 -4.07
CA ALA A 513 -15.08 -29.37 -4.83
C ALA A 513 -16.50 -29.51 -5.43
N THR A 514 -17.49 -28.80 -4.88
CA THR A 514 -18.88 -28.78 -5.37
C THR A 514 -19.10 -27.91 -6.61
N GLU A 515 -18.14 -27.06 -7.00
CA GLU A 515 -18.25 -26.10 -8.09
C GLU A 515 -17.64 -26.57 -9.42
N SER A 516 -17.06 -27.77 -9.48
CA SER A 516 -16.57 -28.35 -10.74
C SER A 516 -17.74 -28.84 -11.60
N GLU A 517 -17.95 -28.20 -12.75
CA GLU A 517 -18.96 -28.62 -13.73
C GLU A 517 -18.59 -29.93 -14.47
N ASP A 518 -17.30 -30.31 -14.49
CA ASP A 518 -16.73 -31.51 -15.12
C ASP A 518 -17.08 -32.84 -14.40
N ARG A 519 -18.38 -33.18 -14.34
CA ARG A 519 -18.86 -34.40 -13.66
C ARG A 519 -18.51 -35.73 -14.36
N ASP A 520 -18.03 -35.70 -15.59
CA ASP A 520 -17.64 -36.91 -16.36
C ASP A 520 -16.17 -37.33 -16.14
N SER A 521 -15.36 -36.52 -15.45
CA SER A 521 -13.99 -36.91 -15.06
C SER A 521 -14.01 -37.89 -13.90
N ALA A 522 -14.04 -39.19 -14.20
CA ALA A 522 -13.95 -40.29 -13.22
C ALA A 522 -12.55 -40.46 -12.59
N ILE A 523 -11.79 -39.37 -12.48
CA ILE A 523 -10.51 -39.21 -11.79
C ILE A 523 -10.74 -38.02 -10.84
N GLY A 524 -11.16 -38.32 -9.61
CA GLY A 524 -11.84 -37.35 -8.73
C GLY A 524 -10.93 -36.44 -7.90
N ASP A 525 -11.52 -35.90 -6.82
CA ASP A 525 -10.98 -34.87 -5.90
C ASP A 525 -9.62 -35.22 -5.24
N LEU A 526 -8.54 -35.17 -6.01
CA LEU A 526 -7.19 -35.48 -5.56
C LEU A 526 -6.28 -34.24 -5.45
N ASN A 527 -6.43 -33.26 -6.33
CA ASN A 527 -5.63 -32.02 -6.31
C ASN A 527 -6.46 -30.84 -5.79
N PRO A 528 -5.90 -29.98 -4.92
CA PRO A 528 -6.53 -28.71 -4.56
C PRO A 528 -6.48 -27.75 -5.76
N ARG A 529 -7.61 -27.05 -5.98
CA ARG A 529 -7.81 -26.16 -7.13
C ARG A 529 -8.03 -24.72 -6.64
N PHE A 530 -7.39 -23.77 -7.31
CA PHE A 530 -7.52 -22.34 -7.03
C PHE A 530 -7.79 -21.57 -8.32
N ARG A 531 -8.52 -20.45 -8.24
CA ARG A 531 -8.50 -19.43 -9.29
C ARG A 531 -7.24 -18.59 -9.08
N LEU A 532 -6.52 -18.30 -10.16
CA LEU A 532 -5.30 -17.51 -10.14
C LEU A 532 -5.37 -16.43 -11.23
N ARG A 533 -5.28 -15.17 -10.78
CA ARG A 533 -5.19 -13.97 -11.64
C ARG A 533 -3.89 -13.24 -11.33
N TRP A 534 -3.33 -12.53 -12.31
CA TRP A 534 -2.06 -11.79 -12.16
C TRP A 534 -2.20 -10.38 -12.74
N PHE A 535 -1.78 -9.38 -11.99
CA PHE A 535 -1.88 -7.97 -12.34
C PHE A 535 -0.52 -7.32 -12.22
N THR A 536 -0.09 -6.65 -13.28
CA THR A 536 0.95 -5.61 -13.22
C THR A 536 0.38 -4.35 -12.54
N PRO A 537 1.19 -3.34 -12.19
CA PRO A 537 0.68 -2.06 -11.67
C PRO A 537 -0.28 -1.29 -12.60
N VAL A 538 -0.45 -1.73 -13.85
CA VAL A 538 -1.25 -1.06 -14.90
C VAL A 538 -2.31 -1.92 -15.62
N ALA A 539 -2.15 -3.25 -15.67
CA ALA A 539 -3.11 -4.16 -16.33
C ALA A 539 -3.05 -5.62 -15.82
N GLU A 540 -4.17 -6.36 -15.91
CA GLU A 540 -4.21 -7.83 -15.80
C GLU A 540 -3.47 -8.50 -16.97
N VAL A 541 -2.66 -9.53 -16.68
CA VAL A 541 -1.96 -10.35 -17.68
C VAL A 541 -2.53 -11.76 -17.72
N LYS A 542 -2.61 -12.36 -18.92
CA LYS A 542 -3.26 -13.67 -19.12
C LYS A 542 -2.43 -14.87 -18.67
N LEU A 543 -1.13 -14.70 -18.45
CA LEU A 543 -0.18 -15.75 -18.12
C LEU A 543 1.09 -15.14 -17.50
N CYS A 544 1.39 -15.46 -16.25
CA CYS A 544 2.66 -15.08 -15.62
C CYS A 544 3.41 -16.31 -15.09
N GLY A 545 4.71 -16.39 -15.39
CA GLY A 545 5.56 -17.51 -14.96
C GLY A 545 5.99 -17.43 -13.49
N HIS A 546 6.66 -16.34 -13.12
CA HIS A 546 7.27 -16.19 -11.81
C HIS A 546 6.22 -16.05 -10.69
N ALA A 547 5.15 -15.27 -10.91
CA ALA A 547 4.08 -15.12 -9.92
C ALA A 547 3.25 -16.41 -9.73
N THR A 548 3.17 -17.30 -10.74
CA THR A 548 2.61 -18.66 -10.54
C THR A 548 3.52 -19.53 -9.68
N LEU A 549 4.83 -19.37 -9.81
CA LEU A 549 5.81 -20.09 -8.98
C LEU A 549 5.75 -19.59 -7.53
N ALA A 550 5.64 -18.28 -7.32
CA ALA A 550 5.39 -17.65 -6.03
C ALA A 550 4.08 -18.11 -5.38
N ALA A 551 2.97 -18.10 -6.13
CA ALA A 551 1.66 -18.61 -5.69
C ALA A 551 1.74 -20.07 -5.22
N ALA A 552 2.42 -20.92 -5.99
CA ALA A 552 2.66 -22.31 -5.62
C ALA A 552 3.58 -22.46 -4.39
N HIS A 553 4.61 -21.62 -4.26
CA HIS A 553 5.51 -21.61 -3.11
C HIS A 553 4.74 -21.36 -1.81
N VAL A 554 3.98 -20.26 -1.73
CA VAL A 554 3.15 -19.91 -0.57
C VAL A 554 2.19 -21.04 -0.19
N LEU A 555 1.51 -21.65 -1.16
CA LEU A 555 0.60 -22.77 -0.89
C LEU A 555 1.35 -24.01 -0.37
N PHE A 556 2.52 -24.33 -0.91
CA PHE A 556 3.35 -25.48 -0.50
C PHE A 556 4.14 -25.27 0.81
N THR A 557 4.30 -24.04 1.31
CA THR A 557 4.96 -23.72 2.59
C THR A 557 3.95 -23.47 3.72
N SER A 558 2.87 -22.72 3.47
CA SER A 558 1.82 -22.39 4.46
C SER A 558 1.02 -23.60 4.99
N GLY A 559 1.17 -24.78 4.39
CA GLY A 559 0.42 -25.98 4.77
C GLY A 559 -1.06 -25.96 4.36
N LEU A 560 -1.50 -24.97 3.57
CA LEU A 560 -2.85 -24.87 3.01
C LEU A 560 -3.18 -26.02 2.04
N VAL A 561 -2.15 -26.62 1.43
CA VAL A 561 -2.23 -27.87 0.65
C VAL A 561 -1.44 -29.00 1.31
N LYS A 562 -1.86 -30.25 1.06
CA LYS A 562 -1.23 -31.47 1.58
C LYS A 562 -0.79 -32.44 0.48
N THR A 563 -0.76 -31.95 -0.75
CA THR A 563 -0.45 -32.66 -1.98
C THR A 563 0.79 -32.04 -2.62
N ASP A 564 1.55 -32.84 -3.38
CA ASP A 564 2.68 -32.33 -4.17
C ASP A 564 2.25 -31.71 -5.51
N ILE A 565 0.94 -31.56 -5.76
CA ILE A 565 0.35 -30.99 -6.98
C ILE A 565 -0.74 -29.99 -6.61
N ILE A 566 -0.81 -28.88 -7.34
CA ILE A 566 -1.83 -27.83 -7.26
C ILE A 566 -2.31 -27.53 -8.69
N GLU A 567 -3.62 -27.31 -8.86
CA GLU A 567 -4.21 -26.81 -10.12
C GLU A 567 -4.64 -25.35 -9.99
N PHE A 568 -4.27 -24.53 -10.98
CA PHE A 568 -4.68 -23.14 -11.10
C PHE A 568 -5.59 -22.96 -12.32
N LEU A 569 -6.79 -22.44 -12.10
CA LEU A 569 -7.70 -22.01 -13.18
C LEU A 569 -7.41 -20.55 -13.50
N THR A 570 -7.08 -20.28 -14.77
CA THR A 570 -6.53 -18.99 -15.22
C THR A 570 -7.16 -18.57 -16.55
N LEU A 571 -6.92 -17.33 -16.99
CA LEU A 571 -7.35 -16.83 -18.31
C LEU A 571 -6.67 -17.54 -19.50
N SER A 572 -5.63 -18.34 -19.25
CA SER A 572 -4.97 -19.21 -20.25
C SER A 572 -5.35 -20.69 -20.10
N GLY A 573 -6.37 -21.02 -19.30
CA GLY A 573 -6.80 -22.39 -19.00
C GLY A 573 -6.24 -22.90 -17.66
N VAL A 574 -6.19 -24.22 -17.50
CA VAL A 574 -5.63 -24.86 -16.29
C VAL A 574 -4.11 -24.92 -16.41
N LEU A 575 -3.42 -24.43 -15.38
CA LEU A 575 -1.98 -24.63 -15.16
C LEU A 575 -1.78 -25.57 -13.98
N THR A 576 -0.71 -26.36 -14.02
CA THR A 576 -0.35 -27.29 -12.95
C THR A 576 0.98 -26.87 -12.34
N ALA A 577 1.03 -26.80 -11.01
CA ALA A 577 2.27 -26.62 -10.25
C ALA A 577 2.54 -27.86 -9.41
N LYS A 578 3.79 -28.35 -9.44
CA LYS A 578 4.18 -29.60 -8.80
C LYS A 578 5.45 -29.44 -7.96
N LYS A 579 5.40 -29.91 -6.72
CA LYS A 579 6.52 -29.97 -5.78
C LYS A 579 7.45 -31.12 -6.17
N ILE A 580 8.75 -30.83 -6.30
CA ILE A 580 9.78 -31.82 -6.63
C ILE A 580 10.91 -31.73 -5.59
N PRO A 581 11.38 -32.85 -5.03
CA PRO A 581 12.52 -32.85 -4.11
C PRO A 581 13.77 -32.19 -4.72
N GLY A 582 14.53 -31.47 -3.90
CA GLY A 582 15.87 -31.00 -4.26
C GLY A 582 16.77 -32.15 -4.72
N VAL A 583 17.61 -31.90 -5.73
CA VAL A 583 18.48 -32.91 -6.33
C VAL A 583 19.93 -32.62 -5.92
N GLU A 584 20.47 -33.45 -5.00
CA GLU A 584 21.80 -33.31 -4.37
C GLU A 584 22.99 -33.02 -5.33
N LYS A 585 22.83 -33.28 -6.63
CA LYS A 585 23.85 -33.02 -7.66
C LYS A 585 23.92 -31.56 -8.11
N LEU A 586 22.87 -30.76 -7.92
CA LEU A 586 22.89 -29.33 -8.25
C LEU A 586 23.38 -28.46 -7.07
N ASP A 587 23.39 -29.01 -5.85
CA ASP A 587 23.91 -28.39 -4.61
C ASP A 587 25.45 -28.28 -4.56
N THR A 588 26.08 -28.10 -5.73
CA THR A 588 27.53 -27.85 -5.85
C THR A 588 27.88 -26.36 -5.72
N LEU A 589 26.90 -25.45 -5.83
CA LEU A 589 27.00 -24.05 -5.44
C LEU A 589 26.79 -23.90 -3.91
N LYS A 590 27.65 -24.54 -3.11
CA LYS A 590 27.53 -24.52 -1.65
C LYS A 590 27.88 -23.15 -1.06
N PHE A 591 26.93 -22.55 -0.36
CA PHE A 591 27.17 -21.47 0.59
C PHE A 591 26.86 -21.92 2.03
N GLN A 592 27.33 -21.17 3.01
CA GLN A 592 27.41 -21.60 4.41
C GLN A 592 26.48 -20.81 5.33
N ASN A 593 26.05 -21.48 6.41
CA ASN A 593 25.27 -20.99 7.55
C ASN A 593 23.76 -20.83 7.32
N GLY A 594 23.00 -21.71 7.98
CA GLY A 594 21.53 -21.78 7.96
C GLY A 594 21.10 -23.22 8.26
N GLU A 595 20.10 -23.43 9.11
CA GLU A 595 19.53 -24.76 9.32
C GLU A 595 18.58 -25.07 8.14
N ALA A 596 18.90 -26.11 7.38
CA ALA A 596 18.25 -26.36 6.09
C ALA A 596 16.86 -27.00 6.25
N GLU A 597 15.82 -26.18 6.18
CA GLU A 597 14.55 -26.66 5.63
C GLU A 597 14.78 -27.13 4.19
N GLY A 598 14.24 -28.30 3.84
CA GLY A 598 14.62 -28.99 2.60
C GLY A 598 14.17 -28.25 1.34
N HIS A 599 15.11 -27.60 0.64
CA HIS A 599 14.85 -26.93 -0.63
C HIS A 599 14.15 -27.88 -1.62
N PHE A 600 13.08 -27.38 -2.24
CA PHE A 600 12.31 -28.09 -3.25
C PHE A 600 12.18 -27.23 -4.51
N TYR A 601 12.14 -27.88 -5.67
CA TYR A 601 11.78 -27.22 -6.92
C TYR A 601 10.27 -27.21 -7.10
N ILE A 602 9.77 -26.15 -7.72
CA ILE A 602 8.41 -26.08 -8.24
C ILE A 602 8.50 -26.24 -9.76
N GLU A 603 7.89 -27.30 -10.27
CA GLU A 603 7.72 -27.58 -11.70
C GLU A 603 6.38 -26.99 -12.17
N LEU A 604 6.44 -26.10 -13.16
CA LEU A 604 5.28 -25.51 -13.83
C LEU A 604 5.22 -26.01 -15.28
N ASP A 605 4.04 -26.42 -15.73
CA ASP A 605 3.81 -26.88 -17.10
C ASP A 605 3.21 -25.76 -17.98
N PHE A 606 4.00 -25.27 -18.96
CA PHE A 606 3.58 -24.26 -19.93
C PHE A 606 3.60 -24.77 -21.37
N PRO A 607 2.73 -24.24 -22.26
CA PRO A 607 2.83 -24.48 -23.69
C PRO A 607 4.09 -23.79 -24.26
N THR A 608 4.70 -24.37 -25.29
CA THR A 608 5.73 -23.68 -26.09
C THR A 608 5.13 -22.55 -26.93
N ILE A 609 5.93 -21.52 -27.22
CA ILE A 609 5.54 -20.40 -28.08
C ILE A 609 6.31 -20.52 -29.41
N PRO A 610 5.61 -20.65 -30.56
CA PRO A 610 6.28 -20.74 -31.85
C PRO A 610 6.93 -19.40 -32.25
N LEU A 611 8.09 -19.50 -32.89
CA LEU A 611 8.85 -18.37 -33.41
C LEU A 611 8.74 -18.30 -34.93
N ASN A 612 8.41 -17.11 -35.42
CA ASN A 612 8.31 -16.79 -36.84
C ASN A 612 9.52 -15.97 -37.30
N GLU A 613 9.75 -15.99 -38.62
CA GLU A 613 10.64 -15.03 -39.27
C GLU A 613 10.08 -13.59 -39.18
N CYS A 614 10.97 -12.60 -39.19
CA CYS A 614 10.60 -11.19 -39.26
C CYS A 614 10.82 -10.66 -40.69
N ASP A 615 9.85 -9.95 -41.23
CA ASP A 615 10.03 -9.25 -42.51
C ASP A 615 10.93 -8.03 -42.31
N ALA A 616 11.77 -7.72 -43.30
CA ALA A 616 12.75 -6.62 -43.21
C ALA A 616 12.11 -5.22 -43.07
N THR A 617 10.80 -5.10 -43.23
CA THR A 617 10.00 -3.89 -42.99
C THR A 617 9.33 -3.84 -41.61
N GLU A 618 9.24 -4.97 -40.90
CA GLU A 618 8.73 -5.04 -39.52
C GLU A 618 9.84 -4.81 -38.49
N ILE A 619 11.07 -5.18 -38.85
CA ILE A 619 12.26 -5.00 -38.01
C ILE A 619 12.42 -3.49 -37.73
N PRO A 620 12.29 -3.02 -36.48
CA PRO A 620 12.58 -1.63 -36.12
C PRO A 620 14.08 -1.38 -36.30
N SER A 621 14.56 -0.17 -36.00
CA SER A 621 16.00 0.10 -36.02
C SER A 621 16.73 -0.58 -34.84
N ILE A 622 16.75 -1.93 -34.80
CA ILE A 622 17.37 -2.74 -33.75
C ILE A 622 18.83 -2.33 -33.44
N PRO A 623 19.68 -1.92 -34.42
CA PRO A 623 20.99 -1.34 -34.11
C PRO A 623 20.95 -0.05 -33.28
N VAL A 624 19.86 0.72 -33.31
CA VAL A 624 19.62 1.87 -32.42
C VAL A 624 18.98 1.39 -31.11
N THR A 625 17.91 0.59 -31.20
CA THR A 625 17.19 0.01 -30.04
C THR A 625 18.11 -0.72 -29.06
N LEU A 626 19.14 -1.41 -29.58
CA LEU A 626 20.14 -2.17 -28.82
C LEU A 626 21.53 -1.50 -28.82
N ASN A 627 21.60 -0.20 -29.09
CA ASN A 627 22.81 0.63 -28.97
C ASN A 627 24.08 0.02 -29.60
N GLY A 628 23.96 -0.43 -30.85
CA GLY A 628 25.04 -1.00 -31.66
C GLY A 628 25.38 -2.46 -31.38
N ALA A 629 24.62 -3.18 -30.53
CA ALA A 629 24.93 -4.56 -30.17
C ALA A 629 25.00 -5.52 -31.40
N PRO A 630 25.99 -6.43 -31.45
CA PRO A 630 26.15 -7.37 -32.56
C PRO A 630 25.07 -8.47 -32.55
N VAL A 631 24.03 -8.25 -33.35
CA VAL A 631 22.93 -9.19 -33.61
C VAL A 631 23.37 -10.33 -34.53
N ILE A 632 22.95 -11.55 -34.21
CA ILE A 632 23.18 -12.79 -34.95
C ILE A 632 21.89 -13.25 -35.66
N ASN A 633 20.74 -13.12 -35.01
CA ASN A 633 19.45 -13.60 -35.50
C ASN A 633 18.30 -12.78 -34.91
N ILE A 634 17.18 -12.68 -35.62
CA ILE A 634 15.96 -12.01 -35.17
C ILE A 634 14.76 -12.91 -35.51
N LYS A 635 13.85 -13.10 -34.55
CA LYS A 635 12.56 -13.79 -34.69
C LYS A 635 11.46 -12.97 -34.02
N LYS A 636 10.20 -13.30 -34.29
CA LYS A 636 9.03 -12.77 -33.57
C LYS A 636 8.16 -13.89 -33.00
N THR A 637 7.62 -13.71 -31.80
CA THR A 637 6.59 -14.58 -31.21
C THR A 637 5.26 -14.42 -31.95
N ALA A 638 4.27 -15.28 -31.65
CA ALA A 638 2.90 -15.09 -32.12
C ALA A 638 2.22 -13.82 -31.54
N SER A 639 2.65 -13.34 -30.37
CA SER A 639 2.22 -12.08 -29.75
C SER A 639 2.92 -10.83 -30.31
N GLY A 640 3.92 -11.01 -31.19
CA GLY A 640 4.63 -9.91 -31.86
C GLY A 640 5.86 -9.38 -31.11
N ASP A 641 6.24 -10.00 -29.99
CA ASP A 641 7.48 -9.69 -29.27
C ASP A 641 8.69 -10.18 -30.09
N PHE A 642 9.74 -9.38 -30.15
CA PHE A 642 10.97 -9.80 -30.82
C PHE A 642 11.82 -10.70 -29.91
N LEU A 643 12.42 -11.73 -30.49
CA LEU A 643 13.53 -12.48 -29.92
C LEU A 643 14.78 -12.19 -30.74
N VAL A 644 15.77 -11.55 -30.12
CA VAL A 644 17.03 -11.13 -30.77
C VAL A 644 18.19 -11.90 -30.16
N GLU A 645 18.88 -12.70 -30.97
CA GLU A 645 20.12 -13.35 -30.58
C GLU A 645 21.31 -12.39 -30.77
N LEU A 646 22.14 -12.24 -29.74
CA LEU A 646 23.39 -11.50 -29.75
C LEU A 646 24.60 -12.43 -29.74
N SER A 647 25.77 -11.91 -30.13
CA SER A 647 27.01 -12.70 -30.31
C SER A 647 27.48 -13.53 -29.10
N SER A 648 27.05 -13.20 -27.88
CA SER A 648 27.32 -13.99 -26.67
C SER A 648 26.41 -13.59 -25.51
N GLY A 649 26.25 -14.45 -24.51
CA GLY A 649 25.61 -14.12 -23.23
C GLY A 649 26.31 -12.99 -22.47
N LYS A 650 27.63 -12.80 -22.67
CA LYS A 650 28.33 -11.61 -22.17
C LYS A 650 27.82 -10.32 -22.84
N THR A 651 27.46 -10.36 -24.13
CA THR A 651 26.80 -9.25 -24.82
C THR A 651 25.40 -8.98 -24.25
N VAL A 652 24.64 -10.03 -23.92
CA VAL A 652 23.30 -9.92 -23.28
C VAL A 652 23.40 -9.21 -21.93
N ALA A 653 24.26 -9.71 -21.03
CA ALA A 653 24.41 -9.16 -19.68
C ALA A 653 24.87 -7.70 -19.66
N ASN A 654 25.74 -7.29 -20.59
CA ASN A 654 26.28 -5.93 -20.66
C ASN A 654 25.47 -4.96 -21.54
N LEU A 655 24.32 -5.40 -22.10
CA LEU A 655 23.51 -4.58 -22.99
C LEU A 655 22.89 -3.38 -22.26
N GLN A 656 22.86 -2.23 -22.94
CA GLN A 656 22.18 -0.99 -22.50
C GLN A 656 21.26 -0.53 -23.64
N PRO A 657 19.96 -0.90 -23.63
CA PRO A 657 19.03 -0.60 -24.72
C PRO A 657 18.55 0.86 -24.70
N GLN A 658 17.80 1.25 -25.72
CA GLN A 658 17.04 2.51 -25.78
C GLN A 658 15.56 2.20 -25.54
N PHE A 659 15.08 2.40 -24.31
CA PHE A 659 13.72 2.02 -23.91
C PHE A 659 12.62 2.71 -24.75
N ASP A 660 12.82 3.97 -25.11
CA ASP A 660 11.93 4.74 -26.00
C ASP A 660 11.75 4.06 -27.37
N GLU A 661 12.78 3.40 -27.89
CA GLU A 661 12.68 2.64 -29.15
C GLU A 661 12.05 1.26 -28.94
N ILE A 662 12.22 0.65 -27.77
CA ILE A 662 11.53 -0.60 -27.40
C ILE A 662 10.02 -0.36 -27.25
N GLN A 663 9.62 0.78 -26.68
CA GLN A 663 8.21 1.15 -26.52
C GLN A 663 7.47 1.31 -27.88
N LYS A 664 8.20 1.59 -28.97
CA LYS A 664 7.68 1.69 -30.34
C LYS A 664 7.59 0.35 -31.08
N CYS A 665 8.20 -0.72 -30.56
CA CYS A 665 8.15 -2.05 -31.20
C CYS A 665 6.72 -2.64 -31.17
N PRO A 666 6.35 -3.58 -32.07
CA PRO A 666 5.22 -4.49 -31.85
C PRO A 666 5.38 -5.35 -30.58
N GLY A 667 4.33 -6.08 -30.20
CA GLY A 667 4.30 -6.91 -28.99
C GLY A 667 4.26 -6.10 -27.68
N SER A 668 4.58 -6.79 -26.58
CA SER A 668 4.78 -6.23 -25.25
C SER A 668 6.22 -5.76 -25.02
N GLY A 669 7.21 -6.42 -25.65
CA GLY A 669 8.62 -6.13 -25.43
C GLY A 669 9.59 -6.82 -26.38
N VAL A 670 10.87 -6.83 -25.98
CA VAL A 670 11.99 -7.43 -26.72
C VAL A 670 12.77 -8.39 -25.80
N ILE A 671 12.79 -9.66 -26.19
CA ILE A 671 13.58 -10.74 -25.58
C ILE A 671 14.97 -10.73 -26.22
N ILE A 672 16.00 -10.61 -25.40
CA ILE A 672 17.41 -10.66 -25.82
C ILE A 672 18.03 -11.96 -25.32
N THR A 673 18.83 -12.64 -26.15
CA THR A 673 19.48 -13.90 -25.76
C THR A 673 20.83 -14.15 -26.45
N GLY A 674 21.62 -15.10 -25.95
CA GLY A 674 22.90 -15.50 -26.52
C GLY A 674 23.54 -16.67 -25.76
N VAL A 675 24.42 -17.43 -26.41
CA VAL A 675 25.12 -18.59 -25.82
C VAL A 675 25.85 -18.17 -24.56
N ALA A 676 25.67 -18.91 -23.46
CA ALA A 676 26.29 -18.58 -22.17
C ALA A 676 27.83 -18.64 -22.25
N PRO A 677 28.57 -17.89 -21.41
CA PRO A 677 30.03 -17.99 -21.35
C PRO A 677 30.49 -19.40 -20.99
N GLU A 678 31.57 -19.87 -21.60
CA GLU A 678 32.17 -21.17 -21.27
C GLU A 678 32.54 -21.23 -19.77
N GLY A 679 32.25 -22.36 -19.12
CA GLY A 679 32.47 -22.55 -17.68
C GLY A 679 31.46 -21.86 -16.75
N SER A 680 30.46 -21.14 -17.27
CA SER A 680 29.44 -20.46 -16.43
C SER A 680 28.41 -21.40 -15.77
N GLY A 681 28.29 -22.65 -16.23
CA GLY A 681 27.29 -23.62 -15.77
C GLY A 681 25.93 -23.55 -16.49
N PHE A 682 25.72 -22.54 -17.32
CA PHE A 682 24.48 -22.30 -18.07
C PHE A 682 24.63 -22.64 -19.56
N ASP A 683 23.51 -22.83 -20.26
CA ASP A 683 23.43 -23.04 -21.71
C ASP A 683 23.31 -21.73 -22.49
N PHE A 684 22.41 -20.85 -22.05
CA PHE A 684 22.18 -19.55 -22.64
C PHE A 684 21.83 -18.50 -21.59
N PHE A 685 22.12 -17.24 -21.90
CA PHE A 685 21.66 -16.09 -21.13
C PHE A 685 20.45 -15.45 -21.84
N SER A 686 19.55 -14.86 -21.06
CA SER A 686 18.38 -14.10 -21.53
C SER A 686 18.23 -12.76 -20.79
N ARG A 687 17.50 -11.80 -21.35
CA ARG A 687 16.94 -10.58 -20.71
C ARG A 687 15.63 -10.23 -21.42
N PHE A 688 14.69 -9.56 -20.76
CA PHE A 688 13.42 -9.16 -21.39
C PHE A 688 13.06 -7.71 -21.04
N PHE A 689 12.88 -6.88 -22.06
CA PHE A 689 12.60 -5.45 -21.93
C PHE A 689 11.17 -5.13 -22.37
N CYS A 690 10.33 -4.65 -21.46
CA CYS A 690 8.87 -4.57 -21.65
C CYS A 690 8.23 -3.24 -21.19
N PRO A 691 8.79 -2.05 -21.53
CA PRO A 691 8.36 -0.72 -21.02
C PRO A 691 6.89 -0.37 -21.22
N LYS A 692 6.15 -1.10 -22.06
CA LYS A 692 4.69 -0.97 -22.22
C LYS A 692 3.89 -1.50 -21.02
N LEU A 693 4.48 -2.37 -20.20
CA LEU A 693 3.84 -3.00 -19.03
C LEU A 693 4.10 -2.23 -17.72
N GLY A 694 4.71 -1.04 -17.80
CA GLY A 694 5.04 -0.19 -16.64
C GLY A 694 6.46 -0.37 -16.11
N LEU A 695 7.15 -1.46 -16.46
CA LEU A 695 8.55 -1.74 -16.10
C LEU A 695 9.47 -1.82 -17.32
N ASN A 696 10.68 -1.25 -17.22
CA ASN A 696 11.65 -1.21 -18.33
C ASN A 696 12.28 -2.57 -18.64
N GLU A 697 12.51 -3.40 -17.62
CA GLU A 697 13.10 -4.74 -17.71
C GLU A 697 12.39 -5.67 -16.71
N ASP A 698 11.94 -6.83 -17.19
CA ASP A 698 11.45 -7.94 -16.37
C ASP A 698 12.66 -8.68 -15.77
N PRO A 699 12.75 -8.85 -14.43
CA PRO A 699 13.85 -9.55 -13.82
C PRO A 699 14.01 -11.02 -14.25
N VAL A 700 12.93 -11.79 -14.31
CA VAL A 700 12.90 -13.20 -14.75
C VAL A 700 11.56 -13.55 -15.41
N CYS A 701 11.58 -13.61 -16.74
CA CYS A 701 10.38 -13.77 -17.55
C CYS A 701 10.15 -15.26 -17.88
N GLY A 702 9.43 -15.98 -17.02
CA GLY A 702 9.13 -17.40 -17.25
C GLY A 702 8.41 -17.66 -18.59
N SER A 703 7.49 -16.80 -18.99
CA SER A 703 6.74 -16.90 -20.26
C SER A 703 7.61 -16.67 -21.51
N ALA A 704 8.64 -15.81 -21.45
CA ALA A 704 9.62 -15.68 -22.53
C ALA A 704 10.40 -16.99 -22.78
N HIS A 705 10.58 -17.82 -21.74
CA HIS A 705 11.28 -19.09 -21.87
C HIS A 705 10.50 -20.14 -22.66
N CYS A 706 9.17 -20.01 -22.78
CA CYS A 706 8.35 -20.80 -23.70
C CYS A 706 8.76 -20.63 -25.18
N ALA A 707 9.38 -19.50 -25.54
CA ALA A 707 9.97 -19.28 -26.87
C ALA A 707 11.48 -19.60 -26.91
N LEU A 708 12.22 -19.29 -25.83
CA LEU A 708 13.67 -19.52 -25.77
C LEU A 708 14.04 -21.00 -25.70
N ALA A 709 13.29 -21.85 -24.98
CA ALA A 709 13.59 -23.26 -24.84
C ALA A 709 13.57 -24.04 -26.17
N PRO A 710 12.52 -23.97 -27.02
CA PRO A 710 12.55 -24.62 -28.35
C PRO A 710 13.59 -24.00 -29.30
N TYR A 711 13.90 -22.70 -29.15
CA TYR A 711 14.97 -22.04 -29.92
C TYR A 711 16.35 -22.63 -29.58
N TRP A 712 16.68 -22.72 -28.28
CA TRP A 712 17.98 -23.20 -27.83
C TRP A 712 18.11 -24.72 -27.86
N SER A 713 17.03 -25.50 -27.62
CA SER A 713 17.04 -26.96 -27.81
C SER A 713 17.52 -27.31 -29.21
N LYS A 714 16.86 -26.76 -30.23
CA LYS A 714 17.17 -26.99 -31.64
C LYS A 714 18.58 -26.53 -32.04
N LYS A 715 19.14 -25.53 -31.34
CA LYS A 715 20.47 -24.98 -31.62
C LYS A 715 21.61 -25.70 -30.89
N LEU A 716 21.34 -26.31 -29.73
CA LEU A 716 22.32 -26.98 -28.88
C LEU A 716 22.22 -28.51 -28.92
N GLY A 717 21.10 -29.07 -29.39
CA GLY A 717 20.82 -30.52 -29.38
C GLY A 717 20.49 -31.05 -27.98
N LYS A 718 19.70 -30.31 -27.20
CA LYS A 718 19.40 -30.60 -25.78
C LYS A 718 17.95 -30.31 -25.41
N HIS A 719 17.27 -31.27 -24.78
CA HIS A 719 15.92 -31.09 -24.24
C HIS A 719 15.92 -30.52 -22.82
N ASP A 720 16.88 -30.94 -21.98
CA ASP A 720 17.18 -30.32 -20.69
C ASP A 720 18.18 -29.16 -20.87
N LEU A 721 17.83 -27.98 -20.38
CA LEU A 721 18.60 -26.73 -20.52
C LEU A 721 18.63 -25.97 -19.18
N ILE A 722 19.76 -25.34 -18.86
CA ILE A 722 19.84 -24.41 -17.71
C ILE A 722 20.01 -22.98 -18.24
N ALA A 723 19.01 -22.13 -18.00
CA ALA A 723 19.00 -20.74 -18.44
C ALA A 723 19.33 -19.78 -17.28
N TYR A 724 20.01 -18.68 -17.61
CA TYR A 724 20.21 -17.56 -16.69
C TYR A 724 19.64 -16.27 -17.28
N GLN A 725 18.59 -15.72 -16.67
CA GLN A 725 18.13 -14.38 -17.04
C GLN A 725 19.06 -13.34 -16.40
N ALA A 726 19.93 -12.75 -17.21
CA ALA A 726 21.01 -11.86 -16.83
C ALA A 726 20.56 -10.41 -16.63
N SER A 727 19.42 -10.23 -15.96
CA SER A 727 18.95 -8.95 -15.42
C SER A 727 19.83 -8.52 -14.23
N PRO A 728 19.68 -7.29 -13.69
CA PRO A 728 20.42 -6.85 -12.50
C PRO A 728 20.16 -7.70 -11.24
N ARG A 729 18.99 -8.36 -11.13
CA ARG A 729 18.66 -9.31 -10.06
C ARG A 729 19.22 -10.70 -10.33
N GLY A 730 19.28 -11.10 -11.60
CA GLY A 730 19.65 -12.46 -12.01
C GLY A 730 18.54 -13.48 -11.72
N GLY A 731 18.49 -14.60 -12.44
CA GLY A 731 17.56 -15.68 -12.11
C GLY A 731 17.86 -16.96 -12.88
N ILE A 732 17.62 -18.10 -12.25
CA ILE A 732 17.98 -19.44 -12.77
C ILE A 732 16.70 -20.21 -13.11
N LEU A 733 16.61 -20.71 -14.35
CA LEU A 733 15.51 -21.56 -14.79
C LEU A 733 16.06 -22.90 -15.27
N ASN A 734 15.62 -23.98 -14.62
CA ASN A 734 15.86 -25.35 -15.06
C ASN A 734 14.72 -25.75 -16.01
N LEU A 735 15.03 -25.96 -17.28
CA LEU A 735 14.06 -26.12 -18.36
C LEU A 735 14.10 -27.55 -18.91
N HIS A 736 12.94 -28.17 -19.14
CA HIS A 736 12.82 -29.44 -19.85
C HIS A 736 11.76 -29.32 -20.95
N LEU A 737 12.19 -29.43 -22.21
CA LEU A 737 11.35 -29.38 -23.39
C LEU A 737 10.89 -30.79 -23.80
N ASP A 738 9.58 -31.04 -23.72
CA ASP A 738 8.96 -32.21 -24.34
C ASP A 738 8.62 -31.89 -25.80
N GLU A 739 9.36 -32.50 -26.73
CA GLU A 739 9.14 -32.32 -28.17
C GLU A 739 7.97 -33.15 -28.72
N GLU A 740 7.52 -34.21 -28.03
CA GLU A 740 6.35 -34.99 -28.44
C GLU A 740 5.04 -34.26 -28.13
N THR A 741 4.95 -33.63 -26.95
CA THR A 741 3.75 -32.84 -26.55
C THR A 741 3.86 -31.34 -26.87
N GLN A 742 5.03 -30.85 -27.28
CA GLN A 742 5.34 -29.43 -27.50
C GLN A 742 5.12 -28.55 -26.24
N ARG A 743 5.49 -29.09 -25.07
CA ARG A 743 5.34 -28.43 -23.77
C ARG A 743 6.68 -28.22 -23.08
N LEU A 744 6.71 -27.21 -22.21
CA LEU A 744 7.89 -26.78 -21.48
C LEU A 744 7.62 -26.89 -19.98
N LEU A 745 8.36 -27.79 -19.32
CA LEU A 745 8.41 -27.85 -17.86
C LEU A 745 9.46 -26.84 -17.40
N ILE A 746 9.01 -25.79 -16.70
CA ILE A 746 9.88 -24.78 -16.09
C ILE A 746 10.00 -25.11 -14.61
N ARG A 747 11.23 -25.36 -14.14
CA ARG A 747 11.55 -25.65 -12.74
C ARG A 747 12.33 -24.49 -12.12
N GLY A 748 11.90 -24.03 -10.95
CA GLY A 748 12.59 -23.00 -10.18
C GLY A 748 12.46 -23.22 -8.67
N ILE A 749 13.27 -22.49 -7.91
CA ILE A 749 13.14 -22.30 -6.46
C ILE A 749 12.49 -20.92 -6.23
N ALA A 750 11.88 -20.72 -5.07
CA ALA A 750 11.45 -19.42 -4.59
C ALA A 750 11.75 -19.26 -3.09
N VAL A 751 11.77 -18.01 -2.64
CA VAL A 751 12.02 -17.61 -1.25
C VAL A 751 11.02 -16.53 -0.85
N THR A 752 10.21 -16.77 0.19
CA THR A 752 9.43 -15.68 0.82
C THR A 752 10.37 -14.67 1.45
N VAL A 753 10.24 -13.40 1.08
CA VAL A 753 11.05 -12.27 1.62
C VAL A 753 10.27 -11.40 2.60
N MET A 754 8.93 -11.40 2.53
CA MET A 754 8.04 -10.76 3.51
C MET A 754 6.73 -11.56 3.67
N GLU A 755 6.21 -11.62 4.89
CA GLU A 755 4.83 -12.05 5.19
C GLU A 755 4.07 -10.92 5.88
N GLY A 756 2.76 -10.83 5.65
CA GLY A 756 1.93 -9.77 6.23
C GLY A 756 0.43 -9.94 6.02
N SER A 757 -0.31 -8.87 6.28
CA SER A 757 -1.76 -8.81 6.06
C SER A 757 -2.15 -7.48 5.45
N LEU A 758 -3.02 -7.53 4.45
CA LEU A 758 -3.59 -6.34 3.83
C LEU A 758 -4.62 -5.69 4.77
N LEU A 759 -4.56 -4.38 4.88
CA LEU A 759 -5.45 -3.57 5.74
C LEU A 759 -6.45 -2.81 4.86
N ALA A 760 -7.33 -3.56 4.20
CA ALA A 760 -8.41 -3.08 3.32
C ALA A 760 -9.78 -3.55 3.84
#